data_AF-A0A2B4R516-F1
#
_entry.id   AF-A0A2B4R516-F1
#
_cell.length_a   1.000
_cell.length_b   1.000
_cell.length_c   1.000
_cell.angle_alpha   90.00
_cell.angle_beta   90.00
_cell.angle_gamma   90.00
#
_symmetry.space_group_name_H-M   'P 1'
#
loop_
_entity.id
_entity.type
_entity.pdbx_description
1 polymer ?
#
loop_
_entity_poly.entity_id
_entity_poly.type
_entity_poly.pdbx_seq_one_letter_code
_entity_poly.pdbx_strand_id
1 'polypeptide(L)'
;MNSISSRLWNTLQRTLGYSNQSEASHAAEPKKSENNLVKNIEKFVEWGKKKVGNWGKWLKGLAAPRVVVDDKLKDFKTHIAKLDEKRDQHHWTLVKSESLLRKFANQYTIDGVEDFAPKDFLQAVKPTVINFLLTLKNIKMETVLRCNMSKTDVATGETLIQFTHFKSYTEIVFQETDREELYQKCVDKMMESLAKFTREGSGWAVDSIAGLDLNTAEYKPLKGSSYIKLSPDLAKKKAIVNMKNEDNECFKWCVTRALNPVNKNQERISMILKKQAKKLKWDKIVFPMEVKNIHRFEKLNPVISVNVLSYEGSLVPLRVSNVESSKIHIDLLLIAEGEKKHYCLIKSMSRLVSSQLSTEGHKKFICRRCLNYFGSQELLDEHTELCREHEAVREKMPPSGTSLFFKNHHKKIDLPFVIYADFESMIKPLHSVQPNPKECYTEKKQKHIPVSFCYYVKCSFDDRYSKLGEYTAKTEDEDVAQIFVNMLEEEAKAIYKNHPPKKMIFTDSDAKIFKKATCCWICEGEFNDEDEEYKKVRDHCHYTGKFRGAAHNKCNLLARRPKFTPVLFHNLANYDAHLFVRNLGVSEGNIDCIPNNEEKYISFTKSVVVDKFIKEELKLMTKEELKEVAKSLSLSKFSKLKKEELLNLIKENSPEFNGKKTVEKVVDVKRELRFIDSNKFMPGKLDDLVKNLAKEGESFFQNTGKYYHGEKLKLLMRKGIYPYEWMDFICKLDETAPPPKSAFYSTLNGEEISDEEYEHVLKVWKTFEMKKFRDYHNLYNRSDVLLLADVFENFRKVCKENYDLDPCWYYTAPGLSWDACLKLTKIKLELLSDINMLHMFEKGIRGGISMIPTRHSKANNKYMGEKFDPSQPSKFITYLDANNLYGWAMSKNLPTGGFEWVDEKDFGGWKNFPCILEVDLLPIEKDLHDYFNHYPLAPENLLVNKVKKLLCTLNEKKKYVIHHETLKLYMSLGMKIGKIHRIIRFNESPWMKKYIDLNTELRTKADNDFEKDFFQTHEQFCIRKNLMYDFHYNYIKTKYGDRAKLLMTDTDSLCYEIQTEDFYKDIKDDVNRLLDTSNFPKDHPSDLRAGVNKKVIGMFKDEAGGKIIEEFVGLRAKLYSYKMFDDGEEKKKCKGVRQCVVKRTIRFDNYKRCLFGGGKQHRIMNTLRSRKHDIFTEEINKVALSANDDKRIILPNIVDTYAAGHHQSDDVE
;
A
#
# COMPACT_ATOMS: atom_id res chain seq x y z
N MET A 1 -13.52 45.81 -57.07
CA MET A 1 -12.75 45.69 -55.80
C MET A 1 -12.17 44.28 -55.57
N ASN A 2 -12.89 43.20 -55.92
CA ASN A 2 -12.37 41.83 -55.71
C ASN A 2 -11.13 41.47 -56.57
N SER A 3 -10.95 42.04 -57.77
CA SER A 3 -9.71 41.83 -58.55
C SER A 3 -8.49 42.58 -58.00
N ILE A 4 -8.72 43.66 -57.24
CA ILE A 4 -7.67 44.44 -56.58
C ILE A 4 -7.22 43.72 -55.30
N SER A 5 -8.16 43.17 -54.52
CA SER A 5 -7.88 42.33 -53.34
C SER A 5 -7.06 41.08 -53.70
N SER A 6 -7.42 40.39 -54.79
CA SER A 6 -6.67 39.22 -55.29
C SER A 6 -5.25 39.58 -55.75
N ARG A 7 -5.07 40.70 -56.48
CA ARG A 7 -3.73 41.18 -56.86
C ARG A 7 -2.89 41.62 -55.66
N LEU A 8 -3.51 42.25 -54.66
CA LEU A 8 -2.87 42.62 -53.39
C LEU A 8 -2.39 41.39 -52.62
N TRP A 9 -3.22 40.35 -52.54
CA TRP A 9 -2.90 39.09 -51.88
C TRP A 9 -1.77 38.33 -52.58
N ASN A 10 -1.81 38.26 -53.91
CA ASN A 10 -0.74 37.62 -54.69
C ASN A 10 0.58 38.40 -54.64
N THR A 11 0.52 39.73 -54.52
CA THR A 11 1.72 40.57 -54.29
C THR A 11 2.25 40.38 -52.87
N LEU A 12 1.36 40.20 -51.88
CA LEU A 12 1.71 39.88 -50.49
C LEU A 12 2.48 38.57 -50.40
N GLN A 13 2.01 37.51 -51.07
CA GLN A 13 2.67 36.21 -51.10
C GLN A 13 4.05 36.25 -51.77
N ARG A 14 4.20 37.02 -52.86
CA ARG A 14 5.50 37.22 -53.53
C ARG A 14 6.48 38.05 -52.71
N THR A 15 6.01 39.07 -52.00
CA THR A 15 6.87 39.96 -51.18
C THR A 15 7.33 39.28 -49.89
N LEU A 16 6.53 38.35 -49.35
CA LEU A 16 6.86 37.56 -48.17
C LEU A 16 7.64 36.26 -48.50
N GLY A 17 8.01 36.04 -49.76
CA GLY A 17 8.94 34.99 -50.15
C GLY A 17 8.42 33.55 -50.04
N TYR A 18 7.12 33.32 -50.13
CA TYR A 18 6.57 31.96 -50.16
C TYR A 18 6.40 31.50 -51.62
N SER A 19 7.36 30.72 -52.12
CA SER A 19 7.16 29.86 -53.29
C SER A 19 7.21 28.39 -52.87
N ASN A 20 6.19 27.64 -53.25
CA ASN A 20 6.11 26.18 -53.14
C ASN A 20 7.22 25.52 -53.98
N GLN A 21 8.13 24.75 -53.36
CA GLN A 21 8.45 23.36 -53.74
C GLN A 21 9.56 22.74 -52.87
N SER A 22 9.62 21.42 -53.00
CA SER A 22 10.22 20.34 -52.23
C SER A 22 11.74 20.14 -52.32
N GLU A 23 12.24 19.37 -51.35
CA GLU A 23 13.44 18.51 -51.31
C GLU A 23 14.85 19.07 -50.95
N ALA A 24 15.41 18.41 -49.92
CA ALA A 24 16.81 18.07 -49.61
C ALA A 24 17.85 19.13 -49.17
N SER A 25 18.34 18.91 -47.93
CA SER A 25 19.71 19.08 -47.40
C SER A 25 20.46 20.40 -47.55
N HIS A 26 20.64 21.14 -46.44
CA HIS A 26 21.92 21.31 -45.72
C HIS A 26 21.83 22.45 -44.68
N ALA A 27 22.77 22.43 -43.74
CA ALA A 27 22.84 23.20 -42.52
C ALA A 27 23.04 24.72 -42.70
N ALA A 28 22.28 25.53 -41.95
CA ALA A 28 22.70 26.86 -41.46
C ALA A 28 21.73 27.36 -40.36
N GLU A 29 22.27 28.11 -39.39
CA GLU A 29 21.69 28.60 -38.14
C GLU A 29 20.35 29.37 -38.23
N PRO A 30 19.42 29.28 -37.25
CA PRO A 30 18.29 30.18 -37.14
C PRO A 30 18.52 31.23 -36.03
N LYS A 31 19.18 32.35 -36.36
CA LYS A 31 19.18 33.58 -35.53
C LYS A 31 18.81 34.84 -36.31
N LYS A 32 18.16 34.71 -37.48
CA LYS A 32 17.82 35.85 -38.36
C LYS A 32 16.35 35.97 -38.82
N SER A 33 15.42 35.09 -38.40
CA SER A 33 14.04 35.12 -38.93
C SER A 33 13.05 36.04 -38.19
N GLU A 34 13.18 36.30 -36.89
CA GLU A 34 12.24 37.18 -36.16
C GLU A 34 12.39 38.67 -36.53
N ASN A 35 13.63 39.16 -36.66
CA ASN A 35 13.89 40.55 -37.06
C ASN A 35 13.47 40.85 -38.52
N ASN A 36 13.41 39.83 -39.38
CA ASN A 36 12.92 39.98 -40.76
C ASN A 36 11.39 40.04 -40.81
N LEU A 37 10.68 39.31 -39.96
CA LEU A 37 9.21 39.33 -39.93
C LEU A 37 8.69 40.69 -39.43
N VAL A 38 9.27 41.22 -38.36
CA VAL A 38 8.90 42.53 -37.80
C VAL A 38 9.20 43.66 -38.80
N LYS A 39 10.38 43.67 -39.44
CA LYS A 39 10.70 44.63 -40.52
C LYS A 39 9.79 44.49 -41.75
N ASN A 40 9.35 43.28 -42.08
CA ASN A 40 8.43 43.05 -43.20
C ASN A 40 7.01 43.52 -42.88
N ILE A 41 6.58 43.38 -41.63
CA ILE A 41 5.30 43.92 -41.13
C ILE A 41 5.35 45.45 -41.12
N GLU A 42 6.44 46.07 -40.64
CA GLU A 42 6.61 47.53 -40.66
C GLU A 42 6.65 48.10 -42.09
N LYS A 43 7.40 47.46 -43.01
CA LYS A 43 7.40 47.83 -44.44
C LYS A 43 6.03 47.65 -45.10
N PHE A 44 5.28 46.62 -44.70
CA PHE A 44 3.92 46.40 -45.20
C PHE A 44 2.93 47.45 -44.67
N VAL A 45 3.07 47.86 -43.40
CA VAL A 45 2.30 48.95 -42.80
C VAL A 45 2.62 50.29 -43.46
N GLU A 46 3.89 50.57 -43.78
CA GLU A 46 4.28 51.75 -44.56
C GLU A 46 3.75 51.71 -46.00
N TRP A 47 3.84 50.57 -46.67
CA TRP A 47 3.30 50.38 -48.02
C TRP A 47 1.77 50.55 -48.03
N GLY A 48 1.07 50.02 -47.02
CA GLY A 48 -0.37 50.21 -46.81
C GLY A 48 -0.74 51.68 -46.60
N LYS A 49 0.00 52.41 -45.75
CA LYS A 49 -0.17 53.86 -45.56
C LYS A 49 0.04 54.65 -46.85
N LYS A 50 1.05 54.28 -47.66
CA LYS A 50 1.37 54.93 -48.94
C LYS A 50 0.32 54.62 -50.03
N LYS A 51 -0.24 53.40 -50.05
CA LYS A 51 -1.35 53.00 -50.94
C LYS A 51 -2.67 53.69 -50.56
N VAL A 52 -3.00 53.78 -49.27
CA VAL A 52 -4.18 54.51 -48.78
C VAL A 52 -4.06 56.02 -49.07
N GLY A 53 -2.87 56.62 -48.95
CA GLY A 53 -2.62 58.00 -49.36
C GLY A 53 -2.76 58.24 -50.88
N ASN A 54 -2.33 57.29 -51.71
CA ASN A 54 -2.52 57.35 -53.16
C ASN A 54 -3.97 57.07 -53.59
N TRP A 55 -4.69 56.20 -52.87
CA TRP A 55 -6.13 55.98 -53.06
C TRP A 55 -6.95 57.17 -52.58
N GLY A 56 -6.51 57.87 -51.54
CA GLY A 56 -7.08 59.14 -51.10
C GLY A 56 -6.90 60.29 -52.11
N LYS A 57 -5.91 60.23 -53.01
CA LYS A 57 -5.81 61.14 -54.17
C LYS A 57 -6.68 60.70 -55.35
N TRP A 58 -6.85 59.40 -55.56
CA TRP A 58 -7.72 58.83 -56.61
C TRP A 58 -9.22 58.97 -56.26
N LEU A 59 -9.58 58.90 -54.98
CA LEU A 59 -10.95 59.05 -54.46
C LEU A 59 -11.42 60.51 -54.35
N LYS A 60 -10.55 61.50 -54.56
CA LYS A 60 -10.95 62.92 -54.63
C LYS A 60 -11.88 63.24 -55.82
N GLY A 61 -12.04 62.32 -56.78
CA GLY A 61 -12.88 62.50 -57.96
C GLY A 61 -14.25 61.81 -57.93
N LEU A 62 -14.64 61.13 -56.85
CA LEU A 62 -15.94 60.43 -56.78
C LEU A 62 -16.69 60.82 -55.50
N ALA A 63 -17.88 61.42 -55.67
CA ALA A 63 -18.69 61.95 -54.59
C ALA A 63 -19.40 60.84 -53.79
N ALA A 64 -19.06 60.81 -52.50
CA ALA A 64 -19.70 60.15 -51.34
C ALA A 64 -19.49 58.63 -51.10
N PRO A 65 -19.47 58.15 -49.82
CA PRO A 65 -19.37 58.88 -48.54
C PRO A 65 -18.13 58.48 -47.70
N ARG A 66 -17.39 59.48 -47.19
CA ARG A 66 -16.23 59.36 -46.28
C ARG A 66 -16.50 58.48 -45.03
N VAL A 67 -17.74 58.41 -44.58
CA VAL A 67 -18.16 57.73 -43.34
C VAL A 67 -17.86 56.22 -43.35
N VAL A 68 -18.06 55.54 -44.48
CA VAL A 68 -17.87 54.07 -44.56
C VAL A 68 -16.39 53.67 -44.48
N VAL A 69 -15.49 54.54 -44.95
CA VAL A 69 -14.05 54.29 -44.89
C VAL A 69 -13.51 54.58 -43.49
N ASP A 70 -13.98 55.66 -42.85
CA ASP A 70 -13.59 56.01 -41.48
C ASP A 70 -14.12 55.01 -40.46
N ASP A 71 -15.35 54.49 -40.63
CA ASP A 71 -15.91 53.44 -39.77
C ASP A 71 -15.15 52.12 -39.93
N LYS A 72 -14.77 51.72 -41.15
CA LYS A 72 -13.95 50.51 -41.34
C LYS A 72 -12.53 50.67 -40.83
N LEU A 73 -11.97 51.89 -40.84
CA LEU A 73 -10.67 52.19 -40.25
C LEU A 73 -10.74 52.19 -38.71
N LYS A 74 -11.85 52.64 -38.16
CA LYS A 74 -12.17 52.59 -36.73
C LYS A 74 -12.34 51.14 -36.28
N ASP A 75 -13.12 50.34 -37.00
CA ASP A 75 -13.30 48.90 -36.73
C ASP A 75 -11.98 48.14 -36.83
N PHE A 76 -11.13 48.43 -37.82
CA PHE A 76 -9.82 47.80 -37.95
C PHE A 76 -8.86 48.22 -36.82
N LYS A 77 -8.85 49.49 -36.41
CA LYS A 77 -8.09 49.96 -35.24
C LYS A 77 -8.60 49.37 -33.94
N THR A 78 -9.92 49.26 -33.76
CA THR A 78 -10.55 48.62 -32.59
C THR A 78 -10.27 47.13 -32.57
N HIS A 79 -10.20 46.47 -33.72
CA HIS A 79 -9.81 45.06 -33.82
C HIS A 79 -8.33 44.84 -33.49
N ILE A 80 -7.43 45.73 -33.93
CA ILE A 80 -6.01 45.69 -33.54
C ILE A 80 -5.83 46.02 -32.06
N ALA A 81 -6.54 47.03 -31.52
CA ALA A 81 -6.49 47.37 -30.09
C ALA A 81 -7.03 46.23 -29.21
N LYS A 82 -8.09 45.52 -29.64
CA LYS A 82 -8.58 44.31 -28.95
C LYS A 82 -7.60 43.13 -29.03
N LEU A 83 -6.80 43.03 -30.10
CA LEU A 83 -5.74 42.01 -30.21
C LEU A 83 -4.53 42.36 -29.33
N ASP A 84 -4.25 43.64 -29.11
CA ASP A 84 -3.19 44.14 -28.21
C ASP A 84 -3.64 44.07 -26.72
N GLU A 85 -4.88 44.45 -26.40
CA GLU A 85 -5.46 44.32 -25.04
C GLU A 85 -5.58 42.85 -24.59
N LYS A 86 -5.92 41.92 -25.50
CA LYS A 86 -5.94 40.48 -25.18
C LYS A 86 -4.54 39.89 -24.95
N ARG A 87 -3.49 40.54 -25.45
CA ARG A 87 -2.10 40.12 -25.26
C ARG A 87 -1.56 40.48 -23.87
N ASP A 88 -2.06 41.57 -23.28
CA ASP A 88 -1.53 42.13 -22.02
C ASP A 88 -2.47 42.00 -20.79
N GLN A 89 -3.67 41.42 -20.90
CA GLN A 89 -4.63 41.34 -19.77
C GLN A 89 -4.62 40.06 -18.91
N HIS A 90 -3.76 39.07 -19.17
CA HIS A 90 -3.66 37.89 -18.30
C HIS A 90 -2.22 37.67 -17.82
N HIS A 91 -1.83 38.39 -16.77
CA HIS A 91 -0.71 37.96 -15.94
C HIS A 91 -1.13 36.70 -15.17
N TRP A 92 -1.02 35.54 -15.82
CA TRP A 92 -1.21 34.24 -15.19
C TRP A 92 -0.26 34.16 -13.99
N THR A 93 -0.83 34.20 -12.79
CA THR A 93 -0.05 34.24 -11.55
C THR A 93 0.00 32.83 -10.98
N LEU A 94 1.21 32.42 -10.62
CA LEU A 94 1.48 31.08 -10.13
C LEU A 94 1.55 31.09 -8.61
N VAL A 95 0.54 30.55 -7.94
CA VAL A 95 0.42 30.59 -6.47
C VAL A 95 0.91 29.28 -5.88
N LYS A 96 1.79 29.34 -4.88
CA LYS A 96 2.21 28.15 -4.13
C LYS A 96 1.11 27.74 -3.16
N SER A 97 0.59 26.52 -3.30
CA SER A 97 -0.31 25.88 -2.34
C SER A 97 0.50 24.99 -1.38
N GLU A 98 0.15 24.97 -0.09
CA GLU A 98 0.88 24.20 0.93
C GLU A 98 0.84 22.68 0.65
N SER A 99 1.96 22.00 0.87
CA SER A 99 2.08 20.56 0.67
C SER A 99 1.65 19.75 1.89
N LEU A 100 0.96 18.63 1.66
CA LEU A 100 0.36 17.73 2.65
C LEU A 100 1.27 17.21 3.78
N LEU A 101 2.60 17.22 3.58
CA LEU A 101 3.60 16.77 4.56
C LEU A 101 4.86 17.64 4.42
N ARG A 102 4.90 18.81 5.08
CA ARG A 102 6.03 19.79 5.06
C ARG A 102 7.37 19.07 4.85
N LYS A 103 7.94 19.24 3.63
CA LYS A 103 9.25 18.79 3.08
C LYS A 103 9.24 17.78 1.91
N PHE A 104 8.14 17.08 1.58
CA PHE A 104 8.21 16.00 0.57
C PHE A 104 7.76 16.33 -0.87
N ALA A 105 6.81 17.26 -1.09
CA ALA A 105 6.37 17.71 -2.42
C ALA A 105 5.89 19.18 -2.35
N ASN A 106 5.76 19.91 -3.46
CA ASN A 106 5.19 21.26 -3.55
C ASN A 106 4.12 21.28 -4.65
N GLN A 107 2.99 21.96 -4.44
CA GLN A 107 1.97 22.16 -5.47
C GLN A 107 1.85 23.64 -5.81
N TYR A 108 1.89 23.97 -7.09
CA TYR A 108 1.69 25.33 -7.58
C TYR A 108 0.47 25.37 -8.50
N THR A 109 -0.32 26.43 -8.42
CA THR A 109 -1.60 26.50 -9.11
C THR A 109 -1.68 27.79 -9.93
N ILE A 110 -2.18 27.67 -11.16
CA ILE A 110 -2.64 28.76 -12.02
C ILE A 110 -4.15 28.62 -12.09
N ASP A 111 -4.88 29.69 -11.79
CA ASP A 111 -6.33 29.69 -11.92
C ASP A 111 -6.76 29.89 -13.37
N GLY A 112 -7.88 29.26 -13.71
CA GLY A 112 -8.49 29.38 -15.02
C GLY A 112 -9.24 30.70 -15.19
N VAL A 113 -9.56 31.03 -16.43
CA VAL A 113 -10.38 32.19 -16.79
C VAL A 113 -11.55 31.69 -17.64
N GLU A 114 -12.71 32.31 -17.46
CA GLU A 114 -13.92 32.03 -18.23
C GLU A 114 -13.66 32.22 -19.75
N ASP A 115 -14.38 31.48 -20.59
CA ASP A 115 -14.32 31.52 -22.06
C ASP A 115 -13.05 30.97 -22.77
N PHE A 116 -12.11 30.34 -22.06
CA PHE A 116 -11.01 29.62 -22.72
C PHE A 116 -11.36 28.15 -23.00
N ALA A 117 -11.17 27.70 -24.25
CA ALA A 117 -11.11 26.28 -24.55
C ALA A 117 -9.85 25.65 -23.93
N PRO A 118 -9.86 24.35 -23.54
CA PRO A 118 -8.72 23.72 -22.85
C PRO A 118 -7.38 23.87 -23.56
N LYS A 119 -7.39 23.71 -24.89
CA LYS A 119 -6.18 23.82 -25.69
C LYS A 119 -5.66 25.27 -25.73
N ASP A 120 -6.57 26.22 -25.84
CA ASP A 120 -6.23 27.65 -25.91
C ASP A 120 -5.75 28.16 -24.55
N PHE A 121 -6.37 27.74 -23.45
CA PHE A 121 -5.90 28.00 -22.09
C PHE A 121 -4.49 27.47 -21.87
N LEU A 122 -4.27 26.20 -22.24
CA LEU A 122 -2.96 25.56 -22.11
C LEU A 122 -1.91 26.26 -22.98
N GLN A 123 -2.26 26.80 -24.15
CA GLN A 123 -1.35 27.64 -24.94
C GLN A 123 -1.13 29.03 -24.33
N ALA A 124 -2.14 29.60 -23.68
CA ALA A 124 -2.04 30.93 -23.05
C ALA A 124 -1.18 30.92 -21.78
N VAL A 125 -1.32 29.90 -20.91
CA VAL A 125 -0.50 29.77 -19.68
C VAL A 125 0.90 29.23 -19.94
N LYS A 126 1.16 28.74 -21.15
CA LYS A 126 2.41 28.11 -21.56
C LYS A 126 3.65 28.96 -21.25
N PRO A 127 3.72 30.26 -21.58
CA PRO A 127 4.90 31.07 -21.27
C PRO A 127 5.14 31.17 -19.75
N THR A 128 4.08 31.30 -18.95
CA THR A 128 4.16 31.36 -17.49
C THR A 128 4.66 30.05 -16.89
N VAL A 129 4.12 28.91 -17.32
CA VAL A 129 4.56 27.58 -16.86
C VAL A 129 6.01 27.34 -17.25
N ILE A 130 6.39 27.66 -18.48
CA ILE A 130 7.77 27.48 -18.96
C ILE A 130 8.74 28.37 -18.18
N ASN A 131 8.43 29.66 -18.03
CA ASN A 131 9.24 30.60 -17.23
C ASN A 131 9.39 30.13 -15.79
N PHE A 132 8.32 29.63 -15.17
CA PHE A 132 8.38 29.06 -13.83
C PHE A 132 9.25 27.79 -13.76
N LEU A 133 9.09 26.86 -14.71
CA LEU A 133 9.91 25.65 -14.80
C LEU A 133 11.39 25.93 -15.13
N LEU A 134 11.71 27.13 -15.63
CA LEU A 134 13.09 27.60 -15.78
C LEU A 134 13.71 28.04 -14.43
N THR A 135 12.89 28.47 -13.46
CA THR A 135 13.36 28.82 -12.11
C THR A 135 13.67 27.59 -11.25
N LEU A 136 13.02 26.45 -11.55
CA LEU A 136 13.19 25.21 -10.80
C LEU A 136 14.27 24.33 -11.40
N LYS A 137 15.05 23.67 -10.53
CA LYS A 137 16.11 22.73 -10.93
C LYS A 137 15.80 21.36 -10.36
N ASN A 138 16.00 20.33 -11.18
CA ASN A 138 15.99 18.93 -10.73
C ASN A 138 14.71 18.58 -9.97
N ILE A 139 13.59 18.58 -10.69
CA ILE A 139 12.28 18.26 -10.11
C ILE A 139 11.61 17.11 -10.86
N LYS A 140 10.76 16.38 -10.16
CA LYS A 140 9.79 15.47 -10.75
C LYS A 140 8.47 16.21 -10.75
N MET A 141 7.87 16.39 -11.92
CA MET A 141 6.65 17.16 -12.09
C MET A 141 5.49 16.32 -12.62
N GLU A 142 4.29 16.63 -12.18
CA GLU A 142 3.03 16.18 -12.78
C GLU A 142 2.18 17.42 -12.98
N THR A 143 1.65 17.61 -14.18
CA THR A 143 0.67 18.67 -14.46
C THR A 143 -0.73 18.10 -14.38
N VAL A 144 -1.65 18.85 -13.78
CA VAL A 144 -3.05 18.46 -13.67
C VAL A 144 -3.91 19.60 -14.17
N LEU A 145 -4.55 19.40 -15.32
CA LEU A 145 -5.55 20.32 -15.83
C LEU A 145 -6.85 20.12 -15.06
N ARG A 146 -7.38 21.19 -14.48
CA ARG A 146 -8.65 21.24 -13.77
C ARG A 146 -9.71 21.82 -14.72
N CYS A 147 -10.73 21.04 -15.04
CA CYS A 147 -11.82 21.47 -15.91
C CYS A 147 -13.17 21.29 -15.23
N ASN A 148 -14.06 22.25 -15.47
CA ASN A 148 -15.49 22.08 -15.32
C ASN A 148 -16.01 21.47 -16.63
N MET A 149 -16.59 20.29 -16.55
CA MET A 149 -17.17 19.59 -17.70
C MET A 149 -18.67 19.78 -17.65
N SER A 150 -19.32 20.20 -18.73
CA SER A 150 -20.78 20.30 -18.79
C SER A 150 -21.40 19.18 -19.62
N LYS A 151 -22.60 18.76 -19.23
CA LYS A 151 -23.44 17.87 -20.02
C LYS A 151 -24.86 18.38 -19.96
N THR A 152 -25.45 18.58 -21.14
CA THR A 152 -26.83 19.02 -21.27
C THR A 152 -27.72 17.81 -21.58
N ASP A 153 -28.75 17.62 -20.77
CA ASP A 153 -29.76 16.59 -21.00
C ASP A 153 -30.66 16.99 -22.18
N VAL A 154 -30.79 16.12 -23.18
CA VAL A 154 -31.56 16.40 -24.41
C VAL A 154 -33.07 16.41 -24.16
N ALA A 155 -33.54 15.78 -23.08
CA ALA A 155 -34.96 15.68 -22.72
C ALA A 155 -35.42 16.80 -21.75
N THR A 156 -34.55 17.29 -20.87
CA THR A 156 -34.92 18.33 -19.87
C THR A 156 -34.31 19.70 -20.12
N GLY A 157 -33.25 19.79 -20.94
CA GLY A 157 -32.54 21.05 -21.22
C GLY A 157 -31.63 21.56 -20.09
N GLU A 158 -31.53 20.83 -18.97
CA GLU A 158 -30.65 21.19 -17.86
C GLU A 158 -29.18 20.86 -18.16
N THR A 159 -28.29 21.82 -17.89
CA THR A 159 -26.84 21.69 -18.05
C THR A 159 -26.19 21.49 -16.70
N LEU A 160 -25.42 20.42 -16.55
CA LEU A 160 -24.78 20.04 -15.30
C LEU A 160 -23.28 20.10 -15.43
N ILE A 161 -22.61 20.58 -14.38
CA ILE A 161 -21.18 20.88 -14.39
C ILE A 161 -20.44 19.94 -13.41
N GLN A 162 -19.43 19.21 -13.88
CA GLN A 162 -18.58 18.31 -13.09
C GLN A 162 -17.12 18.76 -13.11
N PHE A 163 -16.55 18.94 -11.92
CA PHE A 163 -15.13 19.25 -11.75
C PHE A 163 -14.26 18.00 -11.96
N THR A 164 -13.46 17.99 -13.03
CA THR A 164 -12.64 16.85 -13.45
C THR A 164 -11.16 17.24 -13.54
N HIS A 165 -10.29 16.26 -13.30
CA HIS A 165 -8.84 16.44 -13.34
C HIS A 165 -8.22 15.55 -14.43
N PHE A 166 -7.47 16.16 -15.34
CA PHE A 166 -6.75 15.45 -16.38
C PHE A 166 -5.25 15.56 -16.09
N LYS A 167 -4.64 14.42 -15.76
CA LYS A 167 -3.23 14.35 -15.38
C LYS A 167 -2.35 14.08 -16.59
N SER A 168 -1.17 14.69 -16.61
CA SER A 168 -0.09 14.29 -17.49
C SER A 168 0.69 13.10 -16.90
N TYR A 169 1.68 12.62 -17.67
CA TYR A 169 2.67 11.70 -17.12
C TYR A 169 3.48 12.39 -16.03
N THR A 170 3.95 11.62 -15.06
CA THR A 170 4.96 12.14 -14.15
C THR A 170 6.29 12.24 -14.89
N GLU A 171 6.70 13.46 -15.20
CA GLU A 171 7.90 13.76 -15.97
C GLU A 171 9.01 14.27 -15.07
N ILE A 172 10.24 14.15 -15.55
CA ILE A 172 11.40 14.63 -14.82
C ILE A 172 12.02 15.80 -15.58
N VAL A 173 12.27 16.88 -14.86
CA VAL A 173 12.63 18.18 -15.38
C VAL A 173 14.07 18.50 -14.99
N PHE A 174 14.96 18.53 -15.98
CA PHE A 174 16.36 18.93 -15.84
C PHE A 174 16.59 20.33 -16.38
N GLN A 175 17.73 20.95 -16.12
CA GLN A 175 18.06 22.23 -16.77
C GLN A 175 18.04 22.14 -18.31
N GLU A 176 18.35 20.98 -18.86
CA GLU A 176 18.48 20.74 -20.30
C GLU A 176 17.21 20.15 -20.94
N THR A 177 16.17 19.84 -20.14
CA THR A 177 14.90 19.34 -20.70
C THR A 177 14.24 20.47 -21.47
N ASP A 178 14.02 20.24 -22.76
CA ASP A 178 13.23 21.13 -23.61
C ASP A 178 11.85 21.33 -22.97
N ARG A 179 11.65 22.53 -22.42
CA ARG A 179 10.44 22.90 -21.68
C ARG A 179 9.24 23.01 -22.61
N GLU A 180 9.49 23.36 -23.87
CA GLU A 180 8.49 23.47 -24.91
C GLU A 180 7.98 22.09 -25.30
N GLU A 181 8.88 21.17 -25.63
CA GLU A 181 8.53 19.79 -25.96
C GLU A 181 7.90 19.06 -24.76
N LEU A 182 8.45 19.23 -23.56
CA LEU A 182 7.92 18.65 -22.33
C LEU A 182 6.49 19.13 -22.05
N TYR A 183 6.29 20.45 -22.10
CA TYR A 183 4.98 21.03 -21.86
C TYR A 183 3.98 20.53 -22.91
N GLN A 184 4.37 20.50 -24.18
CA GLN A 184 3.53 19.97 -25.25
C GLN A 184 3.16 18.50 -25.03
N LYS A 185 4.10 17.66 -24.61
CA LYS A 185 3.82 16.25 -24.26
C LYS A 185 2.84 16.11 -23.10
N CYS A 186 2.98 16.96 -22.07
CA CYS A 186 2.03 17.01 -20.96
C CYS A 186 0.64 17.44 -21.43
N VAL A 187 0.56 18.48 -22.26
CA VAL A 187 -0.67 18.96 -22.89
C VAL A 187 -1.31 17.85 -23.72
N ASP A 188 -0.57 17.20 -24.62
CA ASP A 188 -1.08 16.14 -25.49
C ASP A 188 -1.65 14.99 -24.67
N LYS A 189 -1.01 14.61 -23.57
CA LYS A 189 -1.54 13.55 -22.69
C LYS A 189 -2.83 13.97 -21.97
N MET A 190 -2.87 15.19 -21.45
CA MET A 190 -4.07 15.73 -20.81
C MET A 190 -5.21 15.85 -21.83
N MET A 191 -4.93 16.31 -23.05
CA MET A 191 -5.88 16.43 -24.15
C MET A 191 -6.35 15.07 -24.69
N GLU A 192 -5.48 14.07 -24.79
CA GLU A 192 -5.86 12.70 -25.13
C GLU A 192 -6.80 12.12 -24.07
N SER A 193 -6.47 12.34 -22.78
CA SER A 193 -7.28 11.85 -21.66
C SER A 193 -8.64 12.57 -21.60
N LEU A 194 -8.66 13.87 -21.86
CA LEU A 194 -9.87 14.67 -22.02
C LEU A 194 -10.70 14.19 -23.22
N ALA A 195 -10.08 14.00 -24.39
CA ALA A 195 -10.78 13.57 -25.59
C ALA A 195 -11.31 12.15 -25.48
N LYS A 196 -10.60 11.25 -24.78
CA LYS A 196 -11.06 9.90 -24.44
C LYS A 196 -12.27 9.97 -23.51
N PHE A 197 -12.20 10.83 -22.49
CA PHE A 197 -13.32 11.07 -21.56
C PHE A 197 -14.56 11.59 -22.30
N THR A 198 -14.38 12.46 -23.29
CA THR A 198 -15.47 12.96 -24.15
C THR A 198 -15.97 11.93 -25.19
N ARG A 199 -15.10 11.06 -25.74
CA ARG A 199 -15.46 10.08 -26.79
C ARG A 199 -16.07 8.77 -26.28
N GLU A 200 -15.67 8.28 -25.12
CA GLU A 200 -16.09 6.96 -24.61
C GLU A 200 -17.43 6.99 -23.85
N GLY A 201 -18.44 7.70 -24.38
CA GLY A 201 -19.86 7.36 -24.15
C GLY A 201 -20.67 8.17 -23.12
N SER A 202 -20.11 9.22 -22.51
CA SER A 202 -20.75 9.87 -21.36
C SER A 202 -21.49 11.20 -21.66
N GLY A 203 -21.32 11.82 -22.83
CA GLY A 203 -22.02 13.03 -23.26
C GLY A 203 -21.49 14.36 -22.68
N TRP A 204 -20.31 14.34 -22.05
CA TRP A 204 -19.71 15.52 -21.41
C TRP A 204 -18.84 16.35 -22.38
N ALA A 205 -19.17 17.64 -22.49
CA ALA A 205 -18.37 18.67 -23.11
C ALA A 205 -17.57 19.43 -22.04
N VAL A 206 -16.56 20.20 -22.47
CA VAL A 206 -15.88 21.11 -21.55
C VAL A 206 -16.74 22.36 -21.41
N ASP A 207 -17.03 22.74 -20.17
CA ASP A 207 -17.76 23.96 -19.84
C ASP A 207 -16.80 25.14 -19.69
N SER A 208 -15.88 25.02 -18.73
CA SER A 208 -14.92 26.06 -18.38
C SER A 208 -13.64 25.43 -17.82
N ILE A 209 -12.53 26.17 -17.87
CA ILE A 209 -11.26 25.74 -17.28
C ILE A 209 -11.16 26.32 -15.88
N ALA A 210 -11.03 25.45 -14.88
CA ALA A 210 -10.82 25.87 -13.50
C ALA A 210 -9.35 26.21 -13.20
N GLY A 211 -8.42 25.64 -13.96
CA GLY A 211 -7.01 26.05 -13.93
C GLY A 211 -6.02 24.91 -14.18
N LEU A 212 -4.75 25.15 -13.87
CA LEU A 212 -3.65 24.19 -14.04
C LEU A 212 -2.84 24.06 -12.74
N ASP A 213 -2.71 22.84 -12.24
CA ASP A 213 -1.81 22.54 -11.13
C ASP A 213 -0.48 21.96 -11.64
N LEU A 214 0.61 22.35 -10.99
CA LEU A 214 1.97 21.87 -11.17
C LEU A 214 2.42 21.24 -9.85
N ASN A 215 2.32 19.92 -9.75
CA ASN A 215 2.85 19.17 -8.62
C ASN A 215 4.34 18.94 -8.88
N THR A 216 5.21 19.37 -7.97
CA THR A 216 6.65 19.23 -8.09
C THR A 216 7.23 18.59 -6.83
N ALA A 217 8.08 17.58 -6.99
CA ALA A 217 8.88 17.05 -5.90
C ALA A 217 10.35 17.30 -6.22
N GLU A 218 11.17 17.56 -5.20
CA GLU A 218 12.62 17.60 -5.37
C GLU A 218 13.06 16.25 -5.94
N TYR A 219 13.59 16.26 -7.16
CA TYR A 219 14.07 15.06 -7.81
C TYR A 219 15.55 15.19 -7.93
N LYS A 220 16.31 14.40 -7.19
CA LYS A 220 17.76 14.39 -7.33
C LYS A 220 18.13 13.41 -8.43
N PRO A 221 18.28 13.80 -9.72
CA PRO A 221 18.70 12.88 -10.76
C PRO A 221 19.91 12.10 -10.32
N LEU A 222 19.88 10.80 -10.51
CA LEU A 222 21.07 9.98 -10.44
C LEU A 222 21.83 10.18 -11.77
N LYS A 223 22.44 11.35 -11.95
CA LYS A 223 23.21 11.75 -13.15
C LYS A 223 24.64 12.06 -12.76
N GLY A 224 25.59 11.27 -13.24
CA GLY A 224 27.00 11.63 -13.15
C GLY A 224 27.35 12.70 -14.17
N SER A 225 27.92 13.83 -13.74
CA SER A 225 28.35 14.93 -14.60
C SER A 225 29.88 15.02 -14.67
N SER A 226 30.48 15.76 -13.75
CA SER A 226 31.90 16.11 -13.71
C SER A 226 32.62 15.41 -12.56
N TYR A 227 33.96 15.45 -12.56
CA TYR A 227 34.79 14.83 -11.54
C TYR A 227 34.41 15.24 -10.11
N ILE A 228 34.28 14.25 -9.23
CA ILE A 228 34.14 14.41 -7.77
C ILE A 228 35.29 13.64 -7.13
N LYS A 229 35.93 14.21 -6.11
CA LYS A 229 37.01 13.52 -5.40
C LYS A 229 36.42 12.36 -4.59
N LEU A 230 37.01 11.17 -4.71
CA LEU A 230 36.62 10.04 -3.88
C LEU A 230 36.81 10.36 -2.40
N SER A 231 35.90 9.86 -1.57
CA SER A 231 36.11 9.87 -0.11
C SER A 231 37.40 9.12 0.25
N PRO A 232 38.07 9.48 1.35
CA PRO A 232 39.29 8.81 1.80
C PRO A 232 39.13 7.28 1.88
N ASP A 233 37.97 6.81 2.33
CA ASP A 233 37.67 5.39 2.48
C ASP A 233 37.59 4.65 1.14
N LEU A 234 36.96 5.26 0.13
CA LEU A 234 36.87 4.69 -1.21
C LEU A 234 38.21 4.75 -1.97
N ALA A 235 38.97 5.84 -1.79
CA ALA A 235 40.28 6.01 -2.41
C ALA A 235 41.30 4.98 -1.93
N LYS A 236 41.33 4.69 -0.62
CA LYS A 236 42.23 3.69 0.00
C LYS A 236 42.07 2.29 -0.61
N LYS A 237 40.86 1.91 -1.02
CA LYS A 237 40.55 0.58 -1.57
C LYS A 237 41.21 0.32 -2.93
N LYS A 238 41.67 1.35 -3.66
CA LYS A 238 42.27 1.25 -5.01
C LYS A 238 41.43 0.41 -5.99
N ALA A 239 40.11 0.37 -5.78
CA ALA A 239 39.15 -0.49 -6.49
C ALA A 239 38.38 0.25 -7.59
N ILE A 240 38.50 1.58 -7.62
CA ILE A 240 37.73 2.48 -8.46
C ILE A 240 38.70 3.24 -9.37
N VAL A 241 38.34 3.38 -10.64
CA VAL A 241 38.95 4.36 -11.55
C VAL A 241 38.03 5.58 -11.59
N ASN A 242 38.46 6.65 -10.94
CA ASN A 242 37.73 7.91 -10.88
C ASN A 242 38.20 8.82 -12.02
N MET A 243 37.42 8.90 -13.09
CA MET A 243 37.84 9.60 -14.33
C MET A 243 37.89 11.11 -14.09
N LYS A 244 39.06 11.74 -14.31
CA LYS A 244 39.23 13.19 -14.17
C LYS A 244 38.68 13.91 -15.39
N ASN A 245 37.36 14.10 -15.43
CA ASN A 245 36.66 14.78 -16.51
C ASN A 245 36.21 16.20 -16.12
N GLU A 246 36.39 17.14 -17.04
CA GLU A 246 35.90 18.53 -16.92
C GLU A 246 34.57 18.72 -17.67
N ASP A 247 34.18 17.75 -18.51
CA ASP A 247 32.91 17.69 -19.23
C ASP A 247 31.80 17.01 -18.41
N ASN A 248 30.60 16.84 -19.00
CA ASN A 248 29.47 16.11 -18.40
C ASN A 248 29.41 14.63 -18.84
N GLU A 249 30.50 14.09 -19.42
CA GLU A 249 30.52 12.78 -20.08
C GLU A 249 31.15 11.67 -19.22
N CYS A 250 31.19 11.78 -17.89
CA CYS A 250 31.87 10.80 -17.04
C CYS A 250 31.41 9.34 -17.27
N PHE A 251 30.12 9.11 -17.61
CA PHE A 251 29.60 7.80 -18.01
C PHE A 251 30.32 7.25 -19.26
N LYS A 252 30.45 8.07 -20.31
CA LYS A 252 31.12 7.72 -21.57
C LYS A 252 32.58 7.33 -21.31
N TRP A 253 33.26 8.12 -20.49
CA TRP A 253 34.66 7.87 -20.15
C TRP A 253 34.83 6.61 -19.32
N CYS A 254 33.95 6.36 -18.36
CA CYS A 254 33.96 5.12 -17.57
C CYS A 254 33.71 3.88 -18.44
N VAL A 255 32.66 3.90 -19.27
CA VAL A 255 32.33 2.79 -20.17
C VAL A 255 33.46 2.53 -21.18
N THR A 256 33.97 3.59 -21.81
CA THR A 256 35.07 3.45 -22.79
C THR A 256 36.34 2.91 -22.12
N ARG A 257 36.66 3.37 -20.90
CA ARG A 257 37.81 2.89 -20.12
C ARG A 257 37.64 1.44 -19.68
N ALA A 258 36.41 1.01 -19.36
CA ALA A 258 36.13 -0.39 -19.02
C ALA A 258 36.44 -1.33 -20.18
N LEU A 259 36.10 -0.93 -21.41
CA LEU A 259 36.41 -1.69 -22.63
C LEU A 259 37.88 -1.58 -23.06
N ASN A 260 38.59 -0.54 -22.62
CA ASN A 260 39.98 -0.25 -23.02
C ASN A 260 40.85 0.06 -21.79
N PRO A 261 41.13 -0.94 -20.93
CA PRO A 261 41.89 -0.76 -19.70
C PRO A 261 43.35 -0.39 -19.98
N VAL A 262 43.96 0.40 -19.09
CA VAL A 262 45.37 0.79 -19.15
C VAL A 262 46.02 0.63 -17.77
N ASN A 263 47.33 0.41 -17.72
CA ASN A 263 48.03 0.14 -16.46
C ASN A 263 48.40 1.41 -15.68
N LYS A 264 48.85 2.49 -16.37
CA LYS A 264 49.28 3.76 -15.78
C LYS A 264 48.30 4.89 -16.12
N ASN A 265 48.11 5.85 -15.19
CA ASN A 265 47.27 7.05 -15.36
C ASN A 265 45.85 6.75 -15.87
N GLN A 266 45.19 5.77 -15.23
CA GLN A 266 43.90 5.22 -15.66
C GLN A 266 42.79 6.27 -15.71
N GLU A 267 42.90 7.29 -14.86
CA GLU A 267 41.97 8.40 -14.71
C GLU A 267 42.06 9.45 -15.83
N ARG A 268 43.12 9.43 -16.64
CA ARG A 268 43.38 10.45 -17.67
C ARG A 268 42.56 10.18 -18.93
N ILE A 269 41.91 11.23 -19.43
CA ILE A 269 41.24 11.24 -20.74
C ILE A 269 42.28 11.59 -21.82
N SER A 270 42.88 10.57 -22.44
CA SER A 270 43.87 10.75 -23.50
C SER A 270 43.22 10.89 -24.89
N MET A 271 43.95 11.39 -25.88
CA MET A 271 43.49 11.40 -27.28
C MET A 271 43.14 9.98 -27.78
N ILE A 272 43.85 8.97 -27.31
CA ILE A 272 43.60 7.55 -27.64
C ILE A 272 42.23 7.13 -27.10
N LEU A 273 41.91 7.45 -25.84
CA LEU A 273 40.60 7.14 -25.25
C LEU A 273 39.46 7.84 -26.00
N LYS A 274 39.68 9.12 -26.41
CA LYS A 274 38.72 9.86 -27.25
C LYS A 274 38.47 9.18 -28.60
N LYS A 275 39.51 8.63 -29.24
CA LYS A 275 39.38 7.85 -30.49
C LYS A 275 38.63 6.53 -30.25
N GLN A 276 38.92 5.85 -29.15
CA GLN A 276 38.24 4.58 -28.78
C GLN A 276 36.74 4.79 -28.49
N ALA A 277 36.38 5.90 -27.84
CA ALA A 277 34.98 6.22 -27.55
C ALA A 277 34.12 6.33 -28.82
N LYS A 278 34.69 6.74 -29.96
CA LYS A 278 33.99 6.81 -31.26
C LYS A 278 33.58 5.45 -31.82
N LYS A 279 34.12 4.34 -31.31
CA LYS A 279 33.76 2.97 -31.73
C LYS A 279 32.41 2.51 -31.16
N LEU A 280 31.90 3.19 -30.13
CA LEU A 280 30.61 2.90 -29.50
C LEU A 280 29.52 3.77 -30.12
N LYS A 281 28.29 3.22 -30.18
CA LYS A 281 27.13 3.95 -30.69
C LYS A 281 26.55 4.84 -29.59
N TRP A 282 26.63 6.15 -29.81
CA TRP A 282 26.10 7.17 -28.91
C TRP A 282 24.95 7.96 -29.52
N ASP A 283 24.56 7.65 -30.76
CA ASP A 283 23.50 8.35 -31.47
C ASP A 283 22.20 8.26 -30.65
N LYS A 284 21.67 9.40 -30.20
CA LYS A 284 20.49 9.54 -29.31
C LYS A 284 20.74 9.35 -27.80
N ILE A 285 22.00 9.33 -27.35
CA ILE A 285 22.37 9.41 -25.94
C ILE A 285 22.63 10.87 -25.54
N VAL A 286 21.93 11.35 -24.51
CA VAL A 286 22.12 12.69 -23.93
C VAL A 286 22.99 12.59 -22.68
N PHE A 287 24.04 13.40 -22.62
CA PHE A 287 24.90 13.55 -21.44
C PHE A 287 24.50 14.84 -20.69
N PRO A 288 24.54 14.86 -19.33
CA PRO A 288 24.98 13.79 -18.43
C PRO A 288 23.99 12.61 -18.34
N MET A 289 24.52 11.39 -18.38
CA MET A 289 23.74 10.14 -18.46
C MET A 289 22.95 9.88 -17.17
N GLU A 290 21.64 9.63 -17.29
CA GLU A 290 20.79 9.21 -16.17
C GLU A 290 20.81 7.70 -16.00
N VAL A 291 20.80 7.22 -14.75
CA VAL A 291 20.66 5.78 -14.45
C VAL A 291 19.47 5.16 -15.18
N LYS A 292 18.31 5.85 -15.21
CA LYS A 292 17.10 5.36 -15.89
C LYS A 292 17.26 5.22 -17.41
N ASN A 293 18.13 6.02 -18.04
CA ASN A 293 18.30 6.07 -19.50
C ASN A 293 19.37 5.10 -20.02
N ILE A 294 20.11 4.42 -19.14
CA ILE A 294 21.17 3.49 -19.54
C ILE A 294 20.64 2.33 -20.39
N HIS A 295 19.38 1.91 -20.21
CA HIS A 295 18.76 0.90 -21.06
C HIS A 295 18.75 1.28 -22.55
N ARG A 296 18.75 2.59 -22.88
CA ARG A 296 18.85 3.07 -24.27
C ARG A 296 20.25 2.82 -24.84
N PHE A 297 21.28 3.04 -24.02
CA PHE A 297 22.67 2.74 -24.38
C PHE A 297 22.88 1.24 -24.61
N GLU A 298 22.32 0.38 -23.75
CA GLU A 298 22.37 -1.07 -23.91
C GLU A 298 21.65 -1.53 -25.19
N LYS A 299 20.50 -0.94 -25.53
CA LYS A 299 19.82 -1.23 -26.81
C LYS A 299 20.66 -0.87 -28.05
N LEU A 300 21.41 0.23 -27.99
CA LEU A 300 22.30 0.65 -29.08
C LEU A 300 23.57 -0.19 -29.17
N ASN A 301 24.00 -0.76 -28.03
CA ASN A 301 25.21 -1.55 -27.89
C ASN A 301 24.88 -2.89 -27.20
N PRO A 302 24.15 -3.81 -27.87
CA PRO A 302 23.51 -4.99 -27.25
C PRO A 302 24.47 -5.99 -26.61
N VAL A 303 25.77 -5.88 -26.88
CA VAL A 303 26.83 -6.73 -26.30
C VAL A 303 27.24 -6.26 -24.90
N ILE A 304 26.87 -5.04 -24.50
CA ILE A 304 27.28 -4.38 -23.26
C ILE A 304 26.08 -4.26 -22.33
N SER A 305 26.26 -4.66 -21.08
CA SER A 305 25.37 -4.30 -19.98
C SER A 305 26.11 -3.49 -18.93
N VAL A 306 25.37 -2.60 -18.27
CA VAL A 306 25.93 -1.68 -17.28
C VAL A 306 25.18 -1.80 -15.97
N ASN A 307 25.90 -1.94 -14.87
CA ASN A 307 25.35 -1.90 -13.52
C ASN A 307 25.76 -0.59 -12.85
N VAL A 308 24.88 -0.04 -12.02
CA VAL A 308 25.15 1.17 -11.24
C VAL A 308 24.88 0.91 -9.78
N LEU A 309 25.89 1.15 -8.95
CA LEU A 309 25.82 1.12 -7.48
C LEU A 309 25.94 2.55 -6.92
N SER A 310 25.38 2.83 -5.75
CA SER A 310 25.67 4.04 -4.96
C SER A 310 26.41 3.72 -3.68
N TYR A 311 26.96 4.75 -3.04
CA TYR A 311 27.61 4.65 -1.73
C TYR A 311 27.01 5.67 -0.74
N GLU A 312 26.24 5.17 0.23
CA GLU A 312 25.63 5.94 1.32
C GLU A 312 26.01 5.28 2.66
N GLY A 313 27.29 5.40 3.05
CA GLY A 313 27.88 4.66 4.17
C GLY A 313 28.11 3.16 3.87
N SER A 314 27.34 2.59 2.94
CA SER A 314 27.47 1.24 2.43
C SER A 314 27.07 1.20 0.94
N LEU A 315 27.47 0.16 0.20
CA LEU A 315 27.07 0.02 -1.20
C LEU A 315 25.61 -0.40 -1.32
N VAL A 316 24.88 0.20 -2.26
CA VAL A 316 23.48 -0.14 -2.58
C VAL A 316 23.33 -0.25 -4.11
N PRO A 317 22.64 -1.29 -4.62
CA PRO A 317 22.32 -1.39 -6.04
C PRO A 317 21.29 -0.32 -6.44
N LEU A 318 21.64 0.54 -7.41
CA LEU A 318 20.69 1.51 -7.99
C LEU A 318 20.04 0.98 -9.28
N ARG A 319 20.81 0.24 -10.06
CA ARG A 319 20.36 -0.40 -11.30
C ARG A 319 21.27 -1.57 -11.61
N VAL A 320 20.66 -2.72 -11.87
CA VAL A 320 21.35 -3.90 -12.40
C VAL A 320 20.67 -4.25 -13.72
N SER A 321 21.46 -4.54 -14.75
CA SER A 321 20.92 -4.86 -16.05
C SER A 321 20.23 -6.24 -16.04
N ASN A 322 19.13 -6.36 -16.77
CA ASN A 322 18.40 -7.63 -16.97
C ASN A 322 18.75 -8.30 -18.31
N VAL A 323 19.75 -7.79 -19.05
CA VAL A 323 20.13 -8.34 -20.36
C VAL A 323 20.99 -9.59 -20.16
N GLU A 324 20.42 -10.76 -20.44
CA GLU A 324 21.02 -12.08 -20.18
C GLU A 324 22.15 -12.46 -21.16
N SER A 325 22.22 -11.82 -22.33
CA SER A 325 23.11 -12.20 -23.44
C SER A 325 24.32 -11.26 -23.66
N SER A 326 24.54 -10.28 -22.79
CA SER A 326 25.64 -9.33 -22.95
C SER A 326 26.98 -9.98 -22.59
N LYS A 327 27.92 -10.06 -23.54
CA LYS A 327 29.27 -10.62 -23.30
C LYS A 327 30.13 -9.76 -22.35
N ILE A 328 29.78 -8.50 -22.14
CA ILE A 328 30.56 -7.54 -21.35
C ILE A 328 29.69 -6.84 -20.32
N HIS A 329 30.04 -7.00 -19.03
CA HIS A 329 29.40 -6.34 -17.90
C HIS A 329 30.29 -5.21 -17.37
N ILE A 330 29.75 -3.99 -17.27
CA ILE A 330 30.45 -2.81 -16.76
C ILE A 330 29.82 -2.37 -15.44
N ASP A 331 30.59 -2.38 -14.36
CA ASP A 331 30.15 -1.95 -13.04
C ASP A 331 30.55 -0.48 -12.79
N LEU A 332 29.58 0.38 -12.52
CA LEU A 332 29.79 1.80 -12.23
C LEU A 332 29.38 2.12 -10.78
N LEU A 333 30.12 3.03 -10.15
CA LEU A 333 29.78 3.63 -8.86
C LEU A 333 29.32 5.06 -9.09
N LEU A 334 28.14 5.42 -8.61
CA LEU A 334 27.64 6.77 -8.58
C LEU A 334 27.92 7.38 -7.20
N ILE A 335 28.84 8.34 -7.16
CA ILE A 335 29.13 9.13 -5.95
C ILE A 335 28.47 10.50 -6.02
N ALA A 336 28.20 11.10 -4.87
CA ALA A 336 27.57 12.41 -4.76
C ALA A 336 28.32 13.32 -3.77
N GLU A 337 28.46 14.60 -4.12
CA GLU A 337 28.94 15.67 -3.26
C GLU A 337 28.05 16.90 -3.47
N GLY A 338 27.16 17.17 -2.50
CA GLY A 338 26.07 18.14 -2.67
C GLY A 338 25.10 17.72 -3.79
N GLU A 339 24.85 18.63 -4.73
CA GLU A 339 24.01 18.35 -5.92
C GLU A 339 24.76 17.68 -7.07
N LYS A 340 26.10 17.68 -7.04
CA LYS A 340 26.92 17.06 -8.09
C LYS A 340 27.01 15.56 -7.84
N LYS A 341 26.86 14.76 -8.89
CA LYS A 341 27.14 13.33 -8.86
C LYS A 341 28.13 12.98 -9.96
N HIS A 342 28.83 11.87 -9.81
CA HIS A 342 29.87 11.44 -10.74
C HIS A 342 29.87 9.91 -10.88
N TYR A 343 29.92 9.41 -12.12
CA TYR A 343 30.17 7.99 -12.36
C TYR A 343 31.66 7.72 -12.27
N CYS A 344 32.01 6.75 -11.44
CA CYS A 344 33.34 6.15 -11.42
C CYS A 344 33.25 4.71 -11.92
N LEU A 345 34.31 4.23 -12.58
CA LEU A 345 34.39 2.84 -13.01
C LEU A 345 34.83 1.96 -11.84
N ILE A 346 34.05 0.93 -11.52
CA ILE A 346 34.46 -0.10 -10.57
C ILE A 346 35.31 -1.12 -11.33
N LYS A 347 36.63 -1.08 -11.12
CA LYS A 347 37.55 -2.04 -11.77
C LYS A 347 37.68 -3.36 -11.00
N SER A 348 37.34 -3.36 -9.72
CA SER A 348 37.41 -4.56 -8.89
C SER A 348 36.35 -4.48 -7.79
N MET A 349 35.22 -5.18 -8.02
CA MET A 349 34.13 -5.25 -7.04
C MET A 349 34.61 -5.86 -5.72
N SER A 350 35.38 -6.95 -5.78
CA SER A 350 35.92 -7.65 -4.60
C SER A 350 36.78 -6.75 -3.70
N ARG A 351 37.64 -5.89 -4.27
CA ARG A 351 38.40 -4.89 -3.50
C ARG A 351 37.53 -3.76 -2.96
N LEU A 352 36.43 -3.42 -3.64
CA LEU A 352 35.53 -2.36 -3.20
C LEU A 352 34.73 -2.76 -1.97
N VAL A 353 34.34 -4.03 -1.86
CA VAL A 353 33.62 -4.57 -0.69
C VAL A 353 34.53 -5.23 0.34
N SER A 354 35.85 -5.32 0.13
CA SER A 354 36.77 -6.08 1.01
C SER A 354 36.69 -5.73 2.50
N SER A 355 36.45 -4.46 2.83
CA SER A 355 36.26 -4.01 4.23
C SER A 355 34.94 -4.46 4.87
N GLN A 356 34.03 -5.07 4.10
CA GLN A 356 32.72 -5.58 4.51
C GLN A 356 32.69 -7.12 4.45
N LEU A 357 33.83 -7.76 4.22
CA LEU A 357 33.99 -9.19 4.01
C LEU A 357 34.96 -9.77 5.06
N SER A 358 34.81 -11.06 5.42
CA SER A 358 35.73 -11.75 6.36
C SER A 358 37.20 -11.66 5.95
N THR A 359 38.12 -11.72 6.92
CA THR A 359 39.57 -11.53 6.80
C THR A 359 40.33 -12.63 6.04
N GLU A 360 39.64 -13.65 5.54
CA GLU A 360 40.28 -14.78 4.85
C GLU A 360 40.56 -14.49 3.37
N GLY A 361 41.79 -14.82 2.94
CA GLY A 361 42.43 -14.39 1.69
C GLY A 361 41.93 -15.05 0.38
N HIS A 362 40.72 -15.60 0.34
CA HIS A 362 40.18 -16.26 -0.86
C HIS A 362 39.49 -15.27 -1.83
N LYS A 363 39.48 -15.60 -3.13
CA LYS A 363 38.80 -14.81 -4.17
C LYS A 363 37.27 -14.94 -4.01
N LYS A 364 36.60 -13.86 -3.61
CA LYS A 364 35.14 -13.81 -3.38
C LYS A 364 34.39 -13.34 -4.62
N PHE A 365 33.29 -14.02 -4.95
CA PHE A 365 32.41 -13.75 -6.09
C PHE A 365 31.16 -13.01 -5.60
N ILE A 366 30.73 -11.94 -6.26
CA ILE A 366 29.70 -11.03 -5.71
C ILE A 366 28.51 -10.92 -6.66
N CYS A 367 27.31 -11.08 -6.14
CA CYS A 367 26.08 -10.81 -6.87
C CYS A 367 25.86 -9.31 -6.98
N ARG A 368 25.66 -8.80 -8.20
CA ARG A 368 25.45 -7.36 -8.42
C ARG A 368 24.05 -6.90 -8.00
N ARG A 369 23.09 -7.83 -7.91
CA ARG A 369 21.70 -7.58 -7.50
C ARG A 369 21.55 -7.46 -6.00
N CYS A 370 21.97 -8.46 -5.24
CA CYS A 370 21.79 -8.46 -3.78
C CYS A 370 23.05 -8.01 -2.99
N LEU A 371 24.20 -7.89 -3.65
CA LEU A 371 25.50 -7.60 -3.05
C LEU A 371 26.02 -8.63 -2.03
N ASN A 372 25.45 -9.84 -1.99
CA ASN A 372 26.03 -10.97 -1.27
C ASN A 372 27.25 -11.55 -2.01
N TYR A 373 28.09 -12.25 -1.24
CA TYR A 373 29.32 -12.86 -1.72
C TYR A 373 29.30 -14.38 -1.58
N PHE A 374 30.02 -15.04 -2.47
CA PHE A 374 30.09 -16.49 -2.63
C PHE A 374 31.54 -16.93 -2.77
N GLY A 375 31.85 -18.15 -2.35
CA GLY A 375 33.20 -18.72 -2.38
C GLY A 375 33.68 -19.13 -3.77
N SER A 376 32.76 -19.42 -4.71
CA SER A 376 33.04 -19.83 -6.08
C SER A 376 32.14 -19.11 -7.10
N GLN A 377 32.50 -19.18 -8.39
CA GLN A 377 31.67 -18.65 -9.48
C GLN A 377 30.38 -19.46 -9.65
N GLU A 378 30.48 -20.78 -9.49
CA GLU A 378 29.34 -21.72 -9.58
C GLU A 378 28.22 -21.34 -8.59
N LEU A 379 28.56 -21.12 -7.31
CA LEU A 379 27.60 -20.69 -6.28
C LEU A 379 26.96 -19.33 -6.59
N LEU A 380 27.71 -18.43 -7.24
CA LEU A 380 27.16 -17.15 -7.68
C LEU A 380 26.19 -17.33 -8.86
N ASP A 381 26.49 -18.24 -9.78
CA ASP A 381 25.62 -18.51 -10.94
C ASP A 381 24.30 -19.14 -10.48
N GLU A 382 24.35 -20.10 -9.55
CA GLU A 382 23.18 -20.69 -8.89
C GLU A 382 22.34 -19.66 -8.14
N HIS A 383 23.00 -18.79 -7.35
CA HIS A 383 22.33 -17.68 -6.67
C HIS A 383 21.67 -16.73 -7.67
N THR A 384 22.36 -16.45 -8.79
CA THR A 384 21.89 -15.50 -9.79
C THR A 384 20.59 -15.98 -10.43
N GLU A 385 20.39 -17.27 -10.63
CA GLU A 385 19.11 -17.81 -11.11
C GLU A 385 17.95 -17.51 -10.14
N LEU A 386 18.17 -17.63 -8.83
CA LEU A 386 17.18 -17.36 -7.79
C LEU A 386 16.93 -15.85 -7.59
N CYS A 387 17.99 -15.06 -7.57
CA CYS A 387 17.99 -13.63 -7.27
C CYS A 387 17.42 -12.76 -8.41
N ARG A 388 17.39 -13.28 -9.65
CA ARG A 388 16.84 -12.56 -10.82
C ARG A 388 15.36 -12.22 -10.68
N GLU A 389 14.57 -13.11 -10.06
CA GLU A 389 13.13 -12.94 -9.87
C GLU A 389 12.79 -11.91 -8.78
N HIS A 390 13.78 -11.52 -7.97
CA HIS A 390 13.64 -10.58 -6.86
C HIS A 390 14.05 -9.16 -7.30
N GLU A 391 13.67 -8.14 -6.52
CA GLU A 391 14.17 -6.78 -6.77
C GLU A 391 15.67 -6.69 -6.47
N ALA A 392 16.40 -5.82 -7.18
CA ALA A 392 17.81 -5.60 -6.90
C ALA A 392 17.94 -4.73 -5.64
N VAL A 393 18.05 -5.38 -4.48
CA VAL A 393 18.16 -4.74 -3.17
C VAL A 393 19.26 -5.39 -2.36
N ARG A 394 19.96 -4.60 -1.54
CA ARG A 394 20.93 -5.17 -0.60
C ARG A 394 20.19 -5.90 0.52
N GLU A 395 20.16 -7.22 0.45
CA GLU A 395 19.62 -8.07 1.51
C GLU A 395 20.67 -8.30 2.59
N LYS A 396 20.29 -8.09 3.86
CA LYS A 396 21.15 -8.37 5.01
C LYS A 396 20.62 -9.59 5.74
N MET A 397 21.26 -10.72 5.54
CA MET A 397 20.94 -11.96 6.26
C MET A 397 21.35 -11.85 7.74
N PRO A 398 20.60 -12.46 8.67
CA PRO A 398 21.02 -12.58 10.05
C PRO A 398 22.30 -13.45 10.14
N PRO A 399 23.17 -13.22 11.13
CA PRO A 399 24.32 -14.09 11.39
C PRO A 399 23.90 -15.55 11.59
N SER A 400 24.78 -16.48 11.25
CA SER A 400 24.57 -17.91 11.55
C SER A 400 24.37 -18.13 13.05
N GLY A 401 23.46 -19.05 13.41
CA GLY A 401 23.06 -19.31 14.79
C GLY A 401 22.10 -18.28 15.41
N THR A 402 21.64 -17.29 14.65
CA THR A 402 20.61 -16.35 15.14
C THR A 402 19.29 -17.09 15.32
N SER A 403 18.63 -16.88 16.46
CA SER A 403 17.33 -17.49 16.72
C SER A 403 16.28 -16.45 17.11
N LEU A 404 15.04 -16.77 16.75
CA LEU A 404 13.84 -16.05 17.11
C LEU A 404 13.11 -16.79 18.24
N PHE A 405 12.82 -16.08 19.31
CA PHE A 405 12.06 -16.55 20.46
C PHE A 405 11.41 -15.34 21.15
N PHE A 406 10.48 -15.59 22.06
CA PHE A 406 9.80 -14.51 22.77
C PHE A 406 10.78 -13.74 23.67
N LYS A 407 10.90 -12.44 23.45
CA LYS A 407 11.76 -11.52 24.23
C LYS A 407 11.05 -10.28 24.75
N ASN A 408 9.81 -10.05 24.33
CA ASN A 408 9.08 -8.81 24.55
C ASN A 408 8.31 -8.81 25.88
N HIS A 409 8.96 -9.21 26.98
CA HIS A 409 8.32 -9.36 28.29
C HIS A 409 7.78 -8.04 28.88
N HIS A 410 8.25 -6.88 28.41
CA HIS A 410 7.70 -5.58 28.81
C HIS A 410 6.28 -5.34 28.29
N LYS A 411 5.86 -5.99 27.20
CA LYS A 411 4.50 -5.88 26.65
C LYS A 411 3.44 -6.60 27.51
N LYS A 412 3.88 -7.30 28.56
CA LYS A 412 3.02 -7.84 29.61
C LYS A 412 2.55 -6.76 30.59
N ILE A 413 3.13 -5.57 30.55
CA ILE A 413 2.75 -4.49 31.48
C ILE A 413 1.62 -3.69 30.85
N ASP A 414 0.55 -3.45 31.61
CA ASP A 414 -0.57 -2.66 31.10
C ASP A 414 -0.14 -1.23 30.82
N LEU A 415 -0.54 -0.71 29.66
CA LEU A 415 -0.31 0.69 29.35
C LEU A 415 -1.14 1.58 30.29
N PRO A 416 -0.50 2.61 30.88
CA PRO A 416 -1.08 3.43 31.95
C PRO A 416 -2.19 4.35 31.44
N PHE A 417 -2.01 4.91 30.24
CA PHE A 417 -2.95 5.82 29.60
C PHE A 417 -3.21 5.35 28.18
N VAL A 418 -4.49 5.36 27.80
CA VAL A 418 -4.97 5.02 26.46
C VAL A 418 -6.01 6.06 26.06
N ILE A 419 -5.94 6.58 24.84
CA ILE A 419 -6.91 7.55 24.33
C ILE A 419 -7.78 6.86 23.29
N TYR A 420 -9.09 6.94 23.43
CA TYR A 420 -10.07 6.51 22.43
C TYR A 420 -10.66 7.76 21.78
N ALA A 421 -10.86 7.80 20.47
CA ALA A 421 -11.34 8.99 19.78
C ALA A 421 -12.20 8.63 18.57
N ASP A 422 -13.07 9.57 18.19
CA ASP A 422 -13.91 9.50 17.00
C ASP A 422 -14.23 10.90 16.45
N PHE A 423 -14.51 10.98 15.16
CA PHE A 423 -14.91 12.22 14.47
C PHE A 423 -16.29 12.07 13.86
N GLU A 424 -17.09 13.12 13.94
CA GLU A 424 -18.30 13.23 13.15
C GLU A 424 -18.18 14.31 12.09
N SER A 425 -18.76 14.02 10.93
CA SER A 425 -18.65 14.87 9.74
C SER A 425 -20.02 15.24 9.20
N MET A 426 -20.17 16.46 8.72
CA MET A 426 -21.27 16.82 7.84
C MET A 426 -21.00 16.33 6.41
N ILE A 427 -22.05 15.99 5.70
CA ILE A 427 -22.00 15.43 4.35
C ILE A 427 -22.54 16.46 3.37
N LYS A 428 -21.65 17.24 2.74
CA LYS A 428 -22.06 18.23 1.74
C LYS A 428 -22.36 17.56 0.40
N PRO A 429 -23.59 17.66 -0.14
CA PRO A 429 -23.91 17.17 -1.47
C PRO A 429 -23.07 17.87 -2.55
N LEU A 430 -22.71 17.12 -3.58
CA LEU A 430 -22.06 17.60 -4.78
C LEU A 430 -23.03 17.37 -5.94
N HIS A 431 -23.48 18.44 -6.59
CA HIS A 431 -24.35 18.32 -7.77
C HIS A 431 -23.57 17.73 -8.95
N SER A 432 -24.05 16.63 -9.52
CA SER A 432 -23.48 15.97 -10.71
C SER A 432 -24.58 15.29 -11.54
N VAL A 433 -24.40 15.21 -12.88
CA VAL A 433 -25.38 14.55 -13.80
C VAL A 433 -25.41 13.07 -13.56
N GLN A 434 -26.59 12.47 -13.72
CA GLN A 434 -26.71 11.02 -13.88
C GLN A 434 -25.94 10.50 -15.11
N PRO A 435 -24.88 9.70 -14.93
CA PRO A 435 -24.13 9.10 -16.02
C PRO A 435 -24.89 7.91 -16.64
N ASN A 436 -24.44 7.42 -17.81
CA ASN A 436 -25.08 6.31 -18.51
C ASN A 436 -25.01 5.00 -17.70
N PRO A 437 -26.14 4.40 -17.28
CA PRO A 437 -26.16 3.15 -16.49
C PRO A 437 -25.61 1.92 -17.21
N LYS A 438 -25.43 1.98 -18.54
CA LYS A 438 -24.96 0.85 -19.36
C LYS A 438 -23.43 0.72 -19.43
N GLU A 439 -22.69 1.71 -18.93
CA GLU A 439 -21.22 1.77 -18.98
C GLU A 439 -20.60 1.91 -17.58
N CYS A 440 -19.32 1.55 -17.43
CA CYS A 440 -18.63 1.73 -16.15
C CYS A 440 -18.32 3.20 -15.91
N TYR A 441 -18.72 3.72 -14.75
CA TYR A 441 -18.46 5.10 -14.35
C TYR A 441 -18.18 5.21 -12.85
N THR A 442 -17.61 6.36 -12.45
CA THR A 442 -17.43 6.78 -11.06
C THR A 442 -17.81 8.25 -10.93
N GLU A 443 -18.74 8.57 -10.04
CA GLU A 443 -19.27 9.93 -9.82
C GLU A 443 -19.15 10.31 -8.34
N LYS A 444 -18.72 11.54 -8.03
CA LYS A 444 -18.63 12.02 -6.65
C LYS A 444 -19.96 12.62 -6.24
N LYS A 445 -20.63 12.05 -5.24
CA LYS A 445 -21.94 12.50 -4.77
C LYS A 445 -21.86 13.45 -3.59
N GLN A 446 -20.96 13.20 -2.63
CA GLN A 446 -20.90 13.96 -1.40
C GLN A 446 -19.47 14.11 -0.88
N LYS A 447 -19.16 15.22 -0.20
CA LYS A 447 -17.89 15.47 0.50
C LYS A 447 -18.11 15.47 2.02
N HIS A 448 -17.24 14.78 2.75
CA HIS A 448 -17.30 14.73 4.21
C HIS A 448 -16.39 15.82 4.79
N ILE A 449 -16.91 16.61 5.73
CA ILE A 449 -16.19 17.69 6.41
C ILE A 449 -16.34 17.49 7.92
N PRO A 450 -15.24 17.43 8.71
CA PRO A 450 -15.32 17.21 10.14
C PRO A 450 -16.04 18.39 10.83
N VAL A 451 -17.01 18.08 11.69
CA VAL A 451 -17.78 19.07 12.47
C VAL A 451 -17.63 18.90 13.97
N SER A 452 -17.30 17.69 14.44
CA SER A 452 -16.99 17.45 15.85
C SER A 452 -16.02 16.30 16.02
N PHE A 453 -15.43 16.25 17.21
CA PHE A 453 -14.71 15.07 17.70
C PHE A 453 -15.02 14.86 19.17
N CYS A 454 -14.86 13.61 19.60
CA CYS A 454 -14.79 13.25 21.00
C CYS A 454 -13.55 12.39 21.22
N TYR A 455 -12.93 12.51 22.39
CA TYR A 455 -11.94 11.55 22.86
C TYR A 455 -12.08 11.28 24.36
N TYR A 456 -11.77 10.04 24.75
CA TYR A 456 -11.77 9.57 26.12
C TYR A 456 -10.36 9.10 26.51
N VAL A 457 -9.77 9.75 27.50
CA VAL A 457 -8.51 9.34 28.12
C VAL A 457 -8.84 8.33 29.21
N LYS A 458 -8.44 7.08 29.05
CA LYS A 458 -8.56 6.01 30.05
C LYS A 458 -7.26 5.86 30.83
N CYS A 459 -7.34 5.92 32.15
CA CYS A 459 -6.25 5.60 33.06
C CYS A 459 -6.45 4.20 33.67
N SER A 460 -5.46 3.31 33.54
CA SER A 460 -5.58 1.92 34.02
C SER A 460 -5.27 1.72 35.49
N PHE A 461 -4.53 2.63 36.13
CA PHE A 461 -4.11 2.47 37.54
C PHE A 461 -4.94 3.30 38.54
N ASP A 462 -5.66 4.34 38.08
CA ASP A 462 -6.54 5.16 38.91
C ASP A 462 -7.54 5.89 38.01
N ASP A 463 -8.80 5.43 38.03
CA ASP A 463 -9.84 5.90 37.12
C ASP A 463 -10.26 7.37 37.36
N ARG A 464 -9.84 7.97 38.48
CA ARG A 464 -10.06 9.41 38.73
C ARG A 464 -9.32 10.29 37.72
N TYR A 465 -8.29 9.77 37.06
CA TYR A 465 -7.58 10.47 35.99
C TYR A 465 -8.19 10.23 34.61
N SER A 466 -9.22 9.37 34.49
CA SER A 466 -9.91 9.14 33.22
C SER A 466 -10.89 10.27 32.93
N LYS A 467 -10.83 10.89 31.74
CA LYS A 467 -11.63 12.07 31.37
C LYS A 467 -12.03 12.10 29.90
N LEU A 468 -13.09 12.85 29.59
CA LEU A 468 -13.55 13.13 28.22
C LEU A 468 -13.08 14.52 27.78
N GLY A 469 -12.68 14.62 26.52
CA GLY A 469 -12.54 15.89 25.79
C GLY A 469 -13.39 15.84 24.53
N GLU A 470 -14.17 16.88 24.28
CA GLU A 470 -15.05 16.96 23.10
C GLU A 470 -15.10 18.38 22.56
N TYR A 471 -15.36 18.49 21.26
CA TYR A 471 -15.56 19.77 20.60
C TYR A 471 -16.52 19.61 19.42
N THR A 472 -17.46 20.55 19.30
CA THR A 472 -18.40 20.63 18.18
C THR A 472 -18.38 22.04 17.63
N ALA A 473 -18.15 22.15 16.32
CA ALA A 473 -18.05 23.43 15.63
C ALA A 473 -19.31 24.28 15.82
N LYS A 474 -19.12 25.60 15.95
CA LYS A 474 -20.20 26.58 16.00
C LYS A 474 -20.44 27.19 14.63
N THR A 475 -19.40 27.29 13.82
CA THR A 475 -19.39 27.86 12.47
C THR A 475 -18.66 26.93 11.49
N GLU A 476 -18.96 27.04 10.19
CA GLU A 476 -18.36 26.15 9.17
C GLU A 476 -16.87 26.42 8.92
N ASP A 477 -16.37 27.60 9.29
CA ASP A 477 -14.99 28.04 9.04
C ASP A 477 -13.98 27.53 10.09
N GLU A 478 -14.46 26.83 11.12
CA GLU A 478 -13.60 26.30 12.18
C GLU A 478 -12.81 25.07 11.72
N ASP A 479 -11.49 25.11 11.90
CA ASP A 479 -10.62 23.94 11.67
C ASP A 479 -10.68 22.98 12.87
N VAL A 480 -11.75 22.19 12.91
CA VAL A 480 -12.00 21.16 13.94
C VAL A 480 -10.84 20.17 14.04
N ALA A 481 -10.18 19.84 12.92
CA ALA A 481 -9.04 18.94 12.90
C ALA A 481 -7.80 19.54 13.58
N GLN A 482 -7.53 20.84 13.39
CA GLN A 482 -6.45 21.52 14.10
C GLN A 482 -6.72 21.63 15.60
N ILE A 483 -7.97 21.92 15.99
CA ILE A 483 -8.37 21.97 17.40
C ILE A 483 -8.14 20.62 18.06
N PHE A 484 -8.51 19.52 17.39
CA PHE A 484 -8.25 18.16 17.86
C PHE A 484 -6.76 17.89 18.11
N VAL A 485 -5.90 18.20 17.14
CA VAL A 485 -4.44 17.99 17.27
C VAL A 485 -3.89 18.80 18.45
N ASN A 486 -4.29 20.06 18.60
CA ASN A 486 -3.84 20.91 19.71
C ASN A 486 -4.28 20.33 21.07
N MET A 487 -5.53 19.89 21.18
CA MET A 487 -6.02 19.28 22.42
C MET A 487 -5.26 17.99 22.77
N LEU A 488 -4.99 17.11 21.80
CA LEU A 488 -4.21 15.89 22.03
C LEU A 488 -2.75 16.18 22.46
N GLU A 489 -2.11 17.20 21.89
CA GLU A 489 -0.76 17.60 22.31
C GLU A 489 -0.74 18.14 23.74
N GLU A 490 -1.74 18.91 24.14
CA GLU A 490 -1.91 19.35 25.52
C GLU A 490 -2.18 18.18 26.48
N GLU A 491 -2.94 17.16 26.05
CA GLU A 491 -3.10 15.93 26.83
C GLU A 491 -1.76 15.19 27.03
N ALA A 492 -0.94 15.08 25.98
CA ALA A 492 0.38 14.47 26.09
C ALA A 492 1.29 15.22 27.08
N LYS A 493 1.25 16.56 27.06
CA LYS A 493 1.98 17.42 28.01
C LYS A 493 1.44 17.26 29.43
N ALA A 494 0.12 17.26 29.61
CA ALA A 494 -0.54 17.09 30.91
C ALA A 494 -0.20 15.74 31.55
N ILE A 495 -0.27 14.65 30.78
CA ILE A 495 0.10 13.30 31.23
C ILE A 495 1.58 13.26 31.67
N TYR A 496 2.47 13.95 30.96
CA TYR A 496 3.88 14.03 31.34
C TYR A 496 4.06 14.79 32.67
N LYS A 497 3.50 16.00 32.77
CA LYS A 497 3.68 16.92 33.90
C LYS A 497 2.99 16.46 35.19
N ASN A 498 1.76 15.97 35.09
CA ASN A 498 0.94 15.62 36.27
C ASN A 498 1.33 14.27 36.90
N HIS A 499 2.10 13.44 36.17
CA HIS A 499 2.51 12.12 36.65
C HIS A 499 4.03 11.94 36.56
N PRO A 500 4.83 12.69 37.34
CA PRO A 500 6.27 12.47 37.42
C PRO A 500 6.59 11.09 38.00
N PRO A 501 7.79 10.53 37.72
CA PRO A 501 8.18 9.21 38.24
C PRO A 501 8.17 9.21 39.77
N LYS A 502 7.32 8.35 40.36
CA LYS A 502 7.26 8.18 41.82
C LYS A 502 8.41 7.33 42.32
N LYS A 503 8.93 7.69 43.50
CA LYS A 503 9.93 6.87 44.22
C LYS A 503 9.29 5.54 44.63
N MET A 504 10.13 4.51 44.71
CA MET A 504 9.71 3.17 45.14
C MET A 504 9.24 3.19 46.60
N ILE A 505 8.04 2.67 46.82
CA ILE A 505 7.49 2.31 48.13
C ILE A 505 7.93 0.87 48.39
N PHE A 506 8.76 0.66 49.41
CA PHE A 506 9.38 -0.63 49.70
C PHE A 506 9.22 -0.98 51.17
N THR A 507 8.45 -2.03 51.46
CA THR A 507 8.15 -2.49 52.81
C THR A 507 9.09 -3.61 53.26
N ASP A 508 9.11 -3.93 54.55
CA ASP A 508 9.89 -5.07 55.08
C ASP A 508 9.40 -6.41 54.50
N SER A 509 8.12 -6.51 54.15
CA SER A 509 7.57 -7.68 53.46
C SER A 509 8.15 -7.83 52.04
N ASP A 510 8.27 -6.72 51.30
CA ASP A 510 8.89 -6.67 49.97
C ASP A 510 10.37 -7.03 50.03
N ALA A 511 11.07 -6.62 51.10
CA ALA A 511 12.46 -7.00 51.32
C ALA A 511 12.65 -8.51 51.46
N LYS A 512 11.71 -9.20 52.13
CA LYS A 512 11.71 -10.67 52.25
C LYS A 512 11.45 -11.33 50.89
N ILE A 513 10.48 -10.82 50.12
CA ILE A 513 10.16 -11.31 48.77
C ILE A 513 11.37 -11.14 47.84
N PHE A 514 11.97 -9.96 47.82
CA PHE A 514 13.15 -9.66 47.01
C PHE A 514 14.32 -10.57 47.36
N LYS A 515 14.63 -10.78 48.65
CA LYS A 515 15.72 -11.67 49.08
C LYS A 515 15.49 -13.12 48.62
N LYS A 516 14.27 -13.65 48.80
CA LYS A 516 13.91 -15.03 48.44
C LYS A 516 13.83 -15.30 46.93
N ALA A 517 13.65 -14.26 46.11
CA ALA A 517 13.47 -14.45 44.66
C ALA A 517 14.74 -15.01 43.99
N THR A 518 14.62 -16.14 43.29
CA THR A 518 15.69 -16.78 42.51
C THR A 518 15.58 -16.48 41.01
N CYS A 519 14.40 -16.09 40.54
CA CYS A 519 14.11 -15.77 39.15
C CYS A 519 13.52 -14.37 39.00
N CYS A 520 13.73 -13.78 37.82
CA CYS A 520 13.19 -12.50 37.42
C CYS A 520 11.66 -12.57 37.28
N TRP A 521 10.90 -11.71 37.95
CA TRP A 521 9.44 -11.71 37.87
C TRP A 521 8.90 -11.30 36.48
N ILE A 522 9.72 -10.62 35.66
CA ILE A 522 9.34 -10.15 34.33
C ILE A 522 9.55 -11.22 33.26
N CYS A 523 10.71 -11.89 33.23
CA CYS A 523 11.01 -12.88 32.18
C CYS A 523 11.08 -14.32 32.67
N GLU A 524 10.93 -14.56 33.98
CA GLU A 524 11.04 -15.86 34.64
C GLU A 524 12.44 -16.51 34.55
N GLY A 525 13.43 -15.81 33.97
CA GLY A 525 14.81 -16.29 33.89
C GLY A 525 15.57 -16.14 35.21
N GLU A 526 16.59 -16.98 35.40
CA GLU A 526 17.47 -16.96 36.57
C GLU A 526 18.34 -15.70 36.64
N PHE A 527 18.70 -15.26 37.83
CA PHE A 527 19.62 -14.14 38.02
C PHE A 527 21.07 -14.57 37.82
N ASN A 528 21.87 -13.69 37.24
CA ASN A 528 23.32 -13.85 37.19
C ASN A 528 23.95 -12.53 37.65
N ASP A 529 24.56 -12.54 38.84
CA ASP A 529 25.17 -11.34 39.41
C ASP A 529 26.52 -10.98 38.77
N GLU A 530 27.13 -11.89 38.00
CA GLU A 530 28.34 -11.62 37.20
C GLU A 530 28.03 -10.87 35.89
N ASP A 531 26.79 -10.96 35.40
CA ASP A 531 26.34 -10.28 34.19
C ASP A 531 25.46 -9.07 34.53
N GLU A 532 25.97 -7.85 34.26
CA GLU A 532 25.24 -6.60 34.55
C GLU A 532 23.86 -6.50 33.88
N GLU A 533 23.59 -7.24 32.80
CA GLU A 533 22.24 -7.30 32.20
C GLU A 533 21.28 -8.15 33.03
N TYR A 534 21.76 -9.28 33.58
CA TYR A 534 20.98 -10.28 34.33
C TYR A 534 21.17 -10.18 35.85
N LYS A 535 21.83 -9.13 36.30
CA LYS A 535 21.95 -8.76 37.71
C LYS A 535 20.58 -8.50 38.34
N LYS A 536 20.43 -8.95 39.60
CA LYS A 536 19.18 -8.82 40.36
C LYS A 536 18.96 -7.37 40.82
N VAL A 537 17.88 -6.74 40.34
CA VAL A 537 17.47 -5.37 40.71
C VAL A 537 16.02 -5.31 41.18
N ARG A 538 15.65 -4.23 41.88
CA ARG A 538 14.29 -3.99 42.36
C ARG A 538 13.49 -3.24 41.31
N ASP A 539 12.41 -3.84 40.81
CA ASP A 539 11.48 -3.21 39.87
C ASP A 539 10.26 -2.65 40.62
N HIS A 540 9.78 -1.49 40.18
CA HIS A 540 8.61 -0.83 40.77
C HIS A 540 7.81 -0.07 39.71
N CYS A 541 6.54 0.17 40.00
CA CYS A 541 5.68 0.98 39.14
C CYS A 541 6.03 2.47 39.28
N HIS A 542 6.47 3.11 38.20
CA HIS A 542 6.81 4.54 38.22
C HIS A 542 5.59 5.47 38.39
N TYR A 543 4.36 4.98 38.27
CA TYR A 543 3.13 5.76 38.47
C TYR A 543 2.54 5.65 39.88
N THR A 544 2.65 4.47 40.52
CA THR A 544 2.10 4.22 41.86
C THR A 544 3.19 4.15 42.94
N GLY A 545 4.45 3.97 42.57
CA GLY A 545 5.57 3.72 43.48
C GLY A 545 5.65 2.29 44.00
N LYS A 546 4.60 1.45 43.80
CA LYS A 546 4.54 0.10 44.38
C LYS A 546 5.64 -0.81 43.81
N PHE A 547 6.34 -1.52 44.70
CA PHE A 547 7.25 -2.61 44.34
C PHE A 547 6.50 -3.70 43.57
N ARG A 548 7.11 -4.20 42.49
CA ARG A 548 6.52 -5.26 41.64
C ARG A 548 7.23 -6.60 41.82
N GLY A 549 8.56 -6.57 41.98
CA GLY A 549 9.35 -7.79 42.17
C GLY A 549 10.84 -7.62 41.89
N ALA A 550 11.59 -8.71 42.09
CA ALA A 550 12.99 -8.80 41.67
C ALA A 550 13.08 -9.04 40.15
N ALA A 551 13.77 -8.17 39.42
CA ALA A 551 13.90 -8.25 37.97
C ALA A 551 15.37 -8.22 37.55
N HIS A 552 15.67 -8.68 36.33
CA HIS A 552 16.95 -8.39 35.70
C HIS A 552 17.08 -6.89 35.46
N ASN A 553 18.30 -6.35 35.55
CA ASN A 553 18.58 -4.96 35.23
C ASN A 553 18.03 -4.58 33.84
N LYS A 554 18.30 -5.42 32.83
CA LYS A 554 17.76 -5.28 31.47
C LYS A 554 16.22 -5.25 31.41
N CYS A 555 15.58 -6.21 32.08
CA CYS A 555 14.12 -6.30 32.11
C CYS A 555 13.49 -5.07 32.78
N ASN A 556 14.06 -4.61 33.89
CA ASN A 556 13.67 -3.39 34.60
C ASN A 556 13.82 -2.14 33.70
N LEU A 557 14.90 -2.02 32.93
CA LEU A 557 15.10 -0.91 31.98
C LEU A 557 14.03 -0.87 30.88
N LEU A 558 13.59 -2.03 30.40
CA LEU A 558 12.52 -2.14 29.39
C LEU A 558 11.12 -1.94 29.98
N ALA A 559 10.93 -2.26 31.27
CA ALA A 559 9.67 -2.10 32.00
C ALA A 559 9.41 -0.68 32.53
N ARG A 560 10.29 0.27 32.20
CA ARG A 560 10.13 1.68 32.55
C ARG A 560 8.89 2.29 31.91
N ARG A 561 8.52 3.48 32.39
CA ARG A 561 7.44 4.31 31.85
C ARG A 561 7.48 4.36 30.31
N PRO A 562 6.40 3.95 29.61
CA PRO A 562 6.31 4.05 28.16
C PRO A 562 6.55 5.49 27.69
N LYS A 563 7.25 5.64 26.57
CA LYS A 563 7.50 6.95 25.95
C LYS A 563 6.38 7.39 25.00
N PHE A 564 5.36 6.56 24.81
CA PHE A 564 4.23 6.81 23.92
C PHE A 564 2.90 6.62 24.64
N THR A 565 1.87 7.27 24.12
CA THR A 565 0.45 7.08 24.47
C THR A 565 -0.30 6.62 23.21
N PRO A 566 -0.98 5.47 23.23
CA PRO A 566 -1.81 5.02 22.12
C PRO A 566 -3.10 5.85 21.99
N VAL A 567 -3.44 6.20 20.76
CA VAL A 567 -4.69 6.88 20.37
C VAL A 567 -5.44 5.96 19.41
N LEU A 568 -6.56 5.41 19.86
CA LEU A 568 -7.34 4.41 19.14
C LEU A 568 -8.57 5.05 18.49
N PHE A 569 -8.71 4.75 17.21
CA PHE A 569 -9.91 5.01 16.42
C PHE A 569 -10.44 3.68 15.88
N HIS A 570 -11.73 3.62 15.57
CA HIS A 570 -12.30 2.47 14.88
C HIS A 570 -12.38 2.74 13.38
N ASN A 571 -11.60 2.02 12.57
CA ASN A 571 -11.47 2.23 11.12
C ASN A 571 -10.65 3.47 10.70
N LEU A 572 -9.68 3.86 11.53
CA LEU A 572 -8.75 4.98 11.34
C LEU A 572 -8.22 5.08 9.90
N ALA A 573 -7.66 3.99 9.37
CA ALA A 573 -6.88 3.98 8.14
C ALA A 573 -7.73 4.22 6.87
N ASN A 574 -9.06 4.11 6.97
CA ASN A 574 -9.96 4.27 5.83
C ASN A 574 -10.85 5.52 5.94
N TYR A 575 -10.96 6.13 7.13
CA TYR A 575 -11.82 7.29 7.37
C TYR A 575 -11.12 8.35 8.20
N ASP A 576 -11.09 8.23 9.54
CA ASP A 576 -10.72 9.32 10.46
C ASP A 576 -9.34 9.92 10.22
N ALA A 577 -8.36 9.09 9.85
CA ALA A 577 -7.01 9.59 9.57
C ALA A 577 -7.03 10.65 8.46
N HIS A 578 -7.87 10.50 7.44
CA HIS A 578 -7.96 11.46 6.35
C HIS A 578 -8.47 12.83 6.82
N LEU A 579 -9.25 12.90 7.90
CA LEU A 579 -9.83 14.14 8.41
C LEU A 579 -8.81 15.05 9.08
N PHE A 580 -7.77 14.50 9.75
CA PHE A 580 -6.84 15.30 10.56
C PHE A 580 -5.35 15.09 10.26
N VAL A 581 -4.96 14.08 9.47
CA VAL A 581 -3.52 13.77 9.24
C VAL A 581 -2.76 14.96 8.64
N ARG A 582 -3.42 15.79 7.83
CA ARG A 582 -2.86 17.03 7.26
C ARG A 582 -2.43 18.02 8.35
N ASN A 583 -3.17 18.09 9.46
CA ASN A 583 -2.96 19.03 10.56
C ASN A 583 -1.80 18.61 11.49
N LEU A 584 -1.40 17.34 11.51
CA LEU A 584 -0.28 16.86 12.34
C LEU A 584 1.06 17.53 11.98
N GLY A 585 1.22 17.99 10.74
CA GLY A 585 2.43 18.64 10.23
C GLY A 585 2.55 20.13 10.60
N VAL A 586 1.52 20.72 11.21
CA VAL A 586 1.46 22.15 11.55
C VAL A 586 2.34 22.45 12.77
N SER A 587 2.29 21.61 13.80
CA SER A 587 3.00 21.76 15.08
C SER A 587 4.44 21.20 15.07
N GLU A 588 5.28 21.65 16.00
CA GLU A 588 6.66 21.16 16.18
C GLU A 588 6.68 19.64 16.44
N GLY A 589 7.72 18.95 15.94
CA GLY A 589 7.93 17.52 16.18
C GLY A 589 7.72 16.63 14.96
N ASN A 590 8.51 15.57 14.89
CA ASN A 590 8.57 14.66 13.75
C ASN A 590 7.34 13.74 13.70
N ILE A 591 6.94 13.37 12.49
CA ILE A 591 5.93 12.33 12.23
C ILE A 591 6.67 11.14 11.64
N ASP A 592 6.41 9.97 12.21
CA ASP A 592 6.83 8.68 11.66
C ASP A 592 5.60 7.89 11.20
N CYS A 593 5.69 7.14 10.11
CA CYS A 593 4.54 6.43 9.57
C CYS A 593 4.92 5.05 9.03
N ILE A 594 3.96 4.11 9.12
CA ILE A 594 4.03 2.80 8.50
C ILE A 594 3.05 2.83 7.30
N PRO A 595 3.50 3.22 6.11
CA PRO A 595 2.62 3.41 4.96
C PRO A 595 2.18 2.06 4.38
N ASN A 596 0.90 1.98 4.02
CA ASN A 596 0.37 0.92 3.16
C ASN A 596 0.34 1.39 1.70
N ASN A 597 -0.03 2.65 1.48
CA ASN A 597 0.11 3.37 0.21
C ASN A 597 0.27 4.88 0.48
N GLU A 598 0.22 5.71 -0.57
CA GLU A 598 0.42 7.16 -0.46
C GLU A 598 -0.61 7.90 0.41
N GLU A 599 -1.80 7.33 0.64
CA GLU A 599 -2.87 7.97 1.43
C GLU A 599 -3.29 7.16 2.67
N LYS A 600 -3.00 5.86 2.71
CA LYS A 600 -3.41 4.96 3.80
C LYS A 600 -2.21 4.46 4.56
N TYR A 601 -2.28 4.60 5.88
CA TYR A 601 -1.23 4.19 6.81
C TYR A 601 -1.75 3.06 7.71
N ILE A 602 -0.88 2.08 8.03
CA ILE A 602 -1.20 1.05 9.05
C ILE A 602 -1.24 1.72 10.43
N SER A 603 -0.28 2.59 10.70
CA SER A 603 -0.19 3.43 11.89
C SER A 603 0.76 4.59 11.60
N PHE A 604 0.62 5.68 12.35
CA PHE A 604 1.55 6.80 12.36
C PHE A 604 1.73 7.31 13.79
N THR A 605 2.87 7.95 14.05
CA THR A 605 3.28 8.43 15.36
C THR A 605 3.71 9.89 15.26
N LYS A 606 3.14 10.75 16.11
CA LYS A 606 3.54 12.16 16.25
C LYS A 606 4.42 12.31 17.50
N SER A 607 5.61 12.87 17.33
CA SER A 607 6.46 13.29 18.45
C SER A 607 6.00 14.64 18.97
N VAL A 608 5.73 14.74 20.27
CA VAL A 608 5.35 15.95 21.00
C VAL A 608 6.50 16.33 21.95
N VAL A 609 6.94 17.58 21.89
CA VAL A 609 7.94 18.11 22.84
C VAL A 609 7.21 18.46 24.14
N VAL A 610 7.57 17.79 25.23
CA VAL A 610 6.90 17.95 26.55
C VAL A 610 7.75 18.69 27.57
N ASP A 611 9.06 18.78 27.34
CA ASP A 611 10.01 19.47 28.23
C ASP A 611 11.29 19.81 27.46
N LYS A 612 12.08 20.76 27.96
CA LYS A 612 13.38 21.14 27.40
C LYS A 612 14.36 21.39 28.54
N PHE A 613 15.52 20.72 28.54
CA PHE A 613 16.58 20.97 29.51
C PHE A 613 17.90 21.30 28.83
N ILE A 614 18.73 22.10 29.51
CA ILE A 614 20.04 22.50 29.00
C ILE A 614 21.05 21.45 29.45
N LYS A 615 21.81 20.90 28.50
CA LYS A 615 22.94 20.03 28.77
C LYS A 615 24.21 20.70 28.28
N GLU A 616 25.18 20.83 29.17
CA GLU A 616 26.53 21.26 28.82
C GLU A 616 27.27 20.12 28.10
N GLU A 617 27.70 20.35 26.85
CA GLU A 617 28.54 19.40 26.10
C GLU A 617 29.87 20.06 25.74
N LEU A 618 30.96 19.30 25.94
CA LEU A 618 32.29 19.71 25.52
C LEU A 618 32.46 19.48 24.01
N LYS A 619 32.55 20.56 23.23
CA LYS A 619 32.78 20.52 21.78
C LYS A 619 34.21 20.93 21.44
N LEU A 620 34.85 20.21 20.51
CA LEU A 620 36.17 20.58 20.00
C LEU A 620 36.12 21.97 19.34
N MET A 621 37.04 22.84 19.73
CA MET A 621 37.14 24.20 19.19
C MET A 621 37.53 24.16 17.70
N THR A 622 37.08 25.16 16.92
CA THR A 622 37.45 25.33 15.52
C THR A 622 38.87 25.87 15.39
N LYS A 623 39.42 25.89 14.16
CA LYS A 623 40.77 26.42 13.94
C LYS A 623 40.85 27.92 14.24
N GLU A 624 39.78 28.64 13.93
CA GLU A 624 39.63 30.08 14.14
C GLU A 624 39.56 30.40 15.63
N GLU A 625 38.78 29.63 16.40
CA GLU A 625 38.69 29.76 17.85
C GLU A 625 40.04 29.45 18.53
N LEU A 626 40.75 28.42 18.07
CA LEU A 626 42.10 28.12 18.55
C LEU A 626 43.10 29.24 18.20
N LYS A 627 42.93 29.94 17.07
CA LYS A 627 43.76 31.10 16.73
C LYS A 627 43.52 32.27 17.68
N GLU A 628 42.30 32.46 18.16
CA GLU A 628 42.01 33.47 19.18
C GLU A 628 42.65 33.13 20.52
N VAL A 629 42.58 31.86 20.94
CA VAL A 629 43.28 31.39 22.14
C VAL A 629 44.80 31.54 21.99
N ALA A 630 45.35 31.24 20.82
CA ALA A 630 46.78 31.45 20.56
C ALA A 630 47.18 32.95 20.59
N LYS A 631 46.29 33.84 20.12
CA LYS A 631 46.48 35.30 20.24
C LYS A 631 46.45 35.76 21.70
N SER A 632 45.50 35.26 22.50
CA SER A 632 45.41 35.64 23.92
C SER A 632 46.60 35.14 24.74
N LEU A 633 47.23 34.04 24.31
CA LEU A 633 48.49 33.52 24.88
C LEU A 633 49.75 34.21 24.32
N SER A 634 49.60 35.26 23.50
CA SER A 634 50.71 36.01 22.88
C SER A 634 51.67 35.14 22.03
N LEU A 635 51.20 34.01 21.50
CA LEU A 635 52.00 33.14 20.63
C LEU A 635 52.25 33.85 19.30
N SER A 636 53.36 33.54 18.61
CA SER A 636 53.69 34.14 17.30
C SER A 636 53.85 33.06 16.22
N LYS A 637 53.73 33.44 14.94
CA LYS A 637 53.91 32.56 13.76
C LYS A 637 52.90 31.39 13.60
N PHE A 638 51.76 31.43 14.27
CA PHE A 638 50.75 30.35 14.25
C PHE A 638 49.69 30.46 13.14
N SER A 639 49.69 31.54 12.35
CA SER A 639 48.66 31.85 11.34
C SER A 639 48.54 30.82 10.20
N LYS A 640 49.66 30.16 9.86
CA LYS A 640 49.77 29.15 8.79
C LYS A 640 49.65 27.70 9.29
N LEU A 641 49.65 27.45 10.60
CA LEU A 641 49.61 26.11 11.18
C LEU A 641 48.27 25.41 10.90
N LYS A 642 48.27 24.08 10.82
CA LYS A 642 47.05 23.26 10.78
C LYS A 642 46.42 23.17 12.18
N LYS A 643 45.15 22.75 12.24
CA LYS A 643 44.37 22.72 13.49
C LYS A 643 45.06 21.89 14.60
N GLU A 644 45.64 20.75 14.24
CA GLU A 644 46.33 19.84 15.17
C GLU A 644 47.65 20.42 15.66
N GLU A 645 48.44 21.01 14.77
CA GLU A 645 49.70 21.68 15.10
C GLU A 645 49.46 22.90 16.01
N LEU A 646 48.40 23.67 15.73
CA LEU A 646 47.99 24.81 16.53
C LEU A 646 47.51 24.39 17.92
N LEU A 647 46.77 23.28 18.01
CA LEU A 647 46.31 22.72 19.28
C LEU A 647 47.48 22.21 20.13
N ASN A 648 48.47 21.56 19.53
CA ASN A 648 49.68 21.11 20.22
C ASN A 648 50.51 22.30 20.72
N LEU A 649 50.70 23.33 19.89
CA LEU A 649 51.41 24.55 20.28
C LEU A 649 50.74 25.24 21.48
N ILE A 650 49.40 25.30 21.51
CA ILE A 650 48.65 25.86 22.64
C ILE A 650 48.83 24.98 23.89
N LYS A 651 48.80 23.65 23.75
CA LYS A 651 49.01 22.72 24.87
C LYS A 651 50.42 22.77 25.46
N GLU A 652 51.43 23.01 24.63
CA GLU A 652 52.81 23.20 25.11
C GLU A 652 52.96 24.45 25.99
N ASN A 653 52.16 25.49 25.72
CA ASN A 653 52.19 26.77 26.47
C ASN A 653 51.10 26.88 27.55
N SER A 654 50.07 26.02 27.50
CA SER A 654 49.01 25.89 28.50
C SER A 654 48.62 24.41 28.61
N PRO A 655 49.33 23.63 29.45
CA PRO A 655 49.17 22.17 29.54
C PRO A 655 47.76 21.70 29.93
N GLU A 656 47.01 22.58 30.59
CA GLU A 656 45.67 22.36 31.13
C GLU A 656 44.57 22.54 30.07
N PHE A 657 44.92 23.12 28.91
CA PHE A 657 43.98 23.38 27.83
C PHE A 657 43.60 22.10 27.08
N ASN A 658 42.35 21.66 27.25
CA ASN A 658 41.86 20.40 26.70
C ASN A 658 41.38 20.50 25.23
N GLY A 659 41.41 21.68 24.61
CA GLY A 659 40.99 21.90 23.22
C GLY A 659 39.48 21.87 22.98
N LYS A 660 38.68 21.88 24.05
CA LYS A 660 37.23 21.81 24.00
C LYS A 660 36.63 23.03 24.68
N LYS A 661 35.51 23.51 24.14
CA LYS A 661 34.67 24.54 24.76
C LYS A 661 33.38 23.93 25.27
N THR A 662 32.86 24.44 26.37
CA THR A 662 31.53 24.09 26.84
C THR A 662 30.50 24.78 25.94
N VAL A 663 29.57 24.01 25.40
CA VAL A 663 28.45 24.52 24.62
C VAL A 663 27.16 24.06 25.29
N GLU A 664 26.29 25.01 25.60
CA GLU A 664 24.94 24.72 26.04
C GLU A 664 24.13 24.16 24.86
N LYS A 665 23.60 22.95 25.05
CA LYS A 665 22.73 22.30 24.08
C LYS A 665 21.38 22.06 24.72
N VAL A 666 20.34 22.66 24.14
CA VAL A 666 18.96 22.38 24.51
C VAL A 666 18.62 20.95 24.06
N VAL A 667 18.22 20.11 25.01
CA VAL A 667 17.77 18.74 24.77
C VAL A 667 16.26 18.69 24.98
N ASP A 668 15.53 18.45 23.89
CA ASP A 668 14.09 18.25 23.94
C ASP A 668 13.76 16.89 24.56
N VAL A 669 12.88 16.88 25.57
CA VAL A 669 12.21 15.66 26.01
C VAL A 669 10.97 15.47 25.16
N LYS A 670 10.91 14.33 24.47
CA LYS A 670 9.82 13.99 23.56
C LYS A 670 8.96 12.86 24.12
N ARG A 671 7.66 12.94 23.86
CA ARG A 671 6.67 11.87 24.04
C ARG A 671 5.96 11.64 22.73
N GLU A 672 5.49 10.43 22.51
CA GLU A 672 4.90 10.01 21.25
C GLU A 672 3.38 9.81 21.41
N LEU A 673 2.60 10.32 20.46
CA LEU A 673 1.21 9.94 20.26
C LEU A 673 1.16 8.93 19.12
N ARG A 674 0.76 7.70 19.42
CA ARG A 674 0.75 6.59 18.47
C ARG A 674 -0.69 6.28 18.06
N PHE A 675 -1.03 6.53 16.80
CA PHE A 675 -2.37 6.34 16.29
C PHE A 675 -2.56 4.89 15.82
N ILE A 676 -3.56 4.21 16.38
CA ILE A 676 -3.82 2.78 16.20
C ILE A 676 -5.25 2.59 15.70
N ASP A 677 -5.41 1.71 14.72
CA ASP A 677 -6.71 1.33 14.18
C ASP A 677 -7.23 0.08 14.91
N SER A 678 -8.25 0.23 15.77
CA SER A 678 -8.84 -0.89 16.51
C SER A 678 -9.44 -1.96 15.59
N ASN A 679 -9.86 -1.60 14.38
CA ASN A 679 -10.38 -2.54 13.37
C ASN A 679 -9.29 -3.50 12.84
N LYS A 680 -8.00 -3.21 13.10
CA LYS A 680 -6.87 -4.13 12.83
C LYS A 680 -6.70 -5.20 13.91
N PHE A 681 -7.40 -5.07 15.02
CA PHE A 681 -7.47 -6.07 16.07
C PHE A 681 -8.81 -6.81 16.06
N MET A 682 -9.89 -6.05 15.88
CA MET A 682 -11.27 -6.52 15.99
C MET A 682 -11.99 -6.23 14.66
N PRO A 683 -11.82 -7.12 13.65
CA PRO A 683 -12.41 -6.90 12.33
C PRO A 683 -13.94 -6.99 12.42
N GLY A 684 -14.63 -5.87 12.27
CA GLY A 684 -16.09 -5.80 12.40
C GLY A 684 -16.59 -4.37 12.46
N LYS A 685 -17.91 -4.15 12.40
CA LYS A 685 -18.48 -2.83 12.71
C LYS A 685 -18.55 -2.67 14.21
N LEU A 686 -18.31 -1.45 14.72
CA LEU A 686 -18.49 -1.14 16.14
C LEU A 686 -19.86 -1.56 16.67
N ASP A 687 -20.93 -1.36 15.89
CA ASP A 687 -22.29 -1.78 16.27
C ASP A 687 -22.40 -3.29 16.56
N ASP A 688 -21.78 -4.14 15.73
CA ASP A 688 -21.77 -5.59 15.93
C ASP A 688 -20.99 -5.97 17.20
N LEU A 689 -19.87 -5.28 17.46
CA LEU A 689 -19.04 -5.49 18.66
C LEU A 689 -19.79 -5.08 19.94
N VAL A 690 -20.49 -3.95 19.91
CA VAL A 690 -21.31 -3.46 21.04
C VAL A 690 -22.50 -4.38 21.31
N LYS A 691 -23.20 -4.83 20.26
CA LYS A 691 -24.31 -5.80 20.39
C LYS A 691 -23.86 -7.11 21.03
N ASN A 692 -22.63 -7.56 20.74
CA ASN A 692 -22.06 -8.73 21.39
C ASN A 692 -21.77 -8.47 22.87
N LEU A 693 -21.17 -7.32 23.19
CA LEU A 693 -20.89 -6.94 24.58
C LEU A 693 -22.17 -6.75 25.41
N ALA A 694 -23.23 -6.20 24.81
CA ALA A 694 -24.53 -5.97 25.45
C ALA A 694 -25.18 -7.27 25.94
N LYS A 695 -24.95 -8.39 25.24
CA LYS A 695 -25.46 -9.71 25.65
C LYS A 695 -24.83 -10.21 26.96
N GLU A 696 -23.63 -9.74 27.30
CA GLU A 696 -22.93 -10.15 28.54
C GLU A 696 -23.38 -9.33 29.76
N GLY A 697 -24.01 -8.18 29.54
CA GLY A 697 -24.68 -7.39 30.56
C GLY A 697 -24.02 -6.05 30.87
N GLU A 698 -24.66 -5.28 31.76
CA GLU A 698 -24.29 -3.90 32.08
C GLU A 698 -22.88 -3.75 32.70
N SER A 699 -22.36 -4.79 33.36
CA SER A 699 -21.03 -4.79 34.01
C SER A 699 -19.85 -4.62 33.04
N PHE A 700 -20.08 -4.84 31.75
CA PHE A 700 -19.09 -4.70 30.69
C PHE A 700 -19.00 -3.27 30.14
N PHE A 701 -19.97 -2.41 30.46
CA PHE A 701 -20.03 -1.01 30.03
C PHE A 701 -19.51 -0.08 31.12
N GLN A 702 -18.30 -0.32 31.62
CA GLN A 702 -17.76 0.39 32.80
C GLN A 702 -17.46 1.86 32.51
N ASN A 703 -16.95 2.15 31.32
CA ASN A 703 -16.60 3.51 30.91
C ASN A 703 -17.86 4.29 30.52
N THR A 704 -18.81 3.67 29.80
CA THR A 704 -20.11 4.30 29.53
C THR A 704 -20.93 4.48 30.82
N GLY A 705 -20.92 3.45 31.68
CA GLY A 705 -21.58 3.42 32.98
C GLY A 705 -21.02 4.42 33.99
N LYS A 706 -19.86 5.02 33.74
CA LYS A 706 -19.32 6.13 34.54
C LYS A 706 -20.10 7.43 34.33
N TYR A 707 -20.66 7.62 33.15
CA TYR A 707 -21.35 8.85 32.75
C TYR A 707 -22.87 8.70 32.73
N TYR A 708 -23.36 7.47 32.55
CA TYR A 708 -24.78 7.17 32.39
C TYR A 708 -25.19 5.99 33.27
N HIS A 709 -26.36 6.09 33.90
CA HIS A 709 -26.89 5.07 34.82
C HIS A 709 -28.36 4.78 34.52
N GLY A 710 -28.85 3.63 35.00
CA GLY A 710 -30.27 3.26 34.91
C GLY A 710 -30.76 3.19 33.45
N GLU A 711 -31.91 3.79 33.18
CA GLU A 711 -32.51 3.78 31.84
C GLU A 711 -31.61 4.42 30.77
N LYS A 712 -30.86 5.48 31.12
CA LYS A 712 -29.94 6.16 30.19
C LYS A 712 -28.81 5.23 29.73
N LEU A 713 -28.28 4.38 30.62
CA LEU A 713 -27.26 3.40 30.25
C LEU A 713 -27.84 2.34 29.31
N LYS A 714 -29.02 1.80 29.63
CA LYS A 714 -29.70 0.78 28.80
C LYS A 714 -29.95 1.26 27.37
N LEU A 715 -30.25 2.55 27.19
CA LEU A 715 -30.40 3.14 25.87
C LEU A 715 -29.09 3.24 25.09
N LEU A 716 -27.96 3.40 25.78
CA LEU A 716 -26.63 3.57 25.17
C LEU A 716 -25.84 2.26 25.02
N MET A 717 -26.36 1.11 25.44
CA MET A 717 -25.75 -0.23 25.22
C MET A 717 -25.87 -0.73 23.77
N ARG A 718 -26.04 0.18 22.81
CA ARG A 718 -26.07 -0.06 21.37
C ARG A 718 -25.50 1.16 20.67
N LYS A 719 -25.01 0.99 19.43
CA LYS A 719 -24.65 2.14 18.62
C LYS A 719 -25.90 3.00 18.38
N GLY A 720 -25.75 4.32 18.53
CA GLY A 720 -26.81 5.26 18.20
C GLY A 720 -27.11 5.27 16.70
N ILE A 721 -28.18 5.97 16.31
CA ILE A 721 -28.56 6.10 14.90
C ILE A 721 -28.40 7.55 14.49
N TYR A 722 -27.66 7.82 13.41
CA TYR A 722 -27.32 9.17 13.01
C TYR A 722 -27.79 9.49 11.59
N PRO A 723 -28.45 10.63 11.35
CA PRO A 723 -28.99 11.00 10.05
C PRO A 723 -27.92 11.68 9.19
N TYR A 724 -26.94 10.90 8.74
CA TYR A 724 -25.74 11.36 8.03
C TYR A 724 -26.07 12.19 6.77
N GLU A 725 -26.99 11.72 5.94
CA GLU A 725 -27.39 12.40 4.70
C GLU A 725 -28.17 13.69 4.96
N TRP A 726 -28.91 13.77 6.06
CA TRP A 726 -29.60 14.99 6.47
C TRP A 726 -28.62 15.99 7.12
N MET A 727 -27.54 15.55 7.74
CA MET A 727 -26.53 16.42 8.34
C MET A 727 -25.57 16.99 7.27
N ASP A 728 -26.08 17.87 6.40
CA ASP A 728 -25.37 18.52 5.29
C ASP A 728 -24.88 19.95 5.58
N PHE A 729 -25.51 20.64 6.54
CA PHE A 729 -25.21 22.01 6.96
C PHE A 729 -25.08 22.13 8.47
N ILE A 730 -24.17 22.99 8.94
CA ILE A 730 -23.91 23.13 10.38
C ILE A 730 -25.10 23.68 11.18
N CYS A 731 -25.94 24.52 10.54
CA CYS A 731 -27.11 25.13 11.18
C CYS A 731 -28.13 24.10 11.66
N LYS A 732 -28.14 22.89 11.08
CA LYS A 732 -29.01 21.79 11.50
C LYS A 732 -28.72 21.30 12.91
N LEU A 733 -27.53 21.58 13.46
CA LEU A 733 -27.23 21.35 14.88
C LEU A 733 -28.13 22.18 15.80
N ASP A 734 -28.64 23.33 15.33
CA ASP A 734 -29.44 24.24 16.15
C ASP A 734 -30.95 24.01 16.04
N GLU A 735 -31.38 23.00 15.27
CA GLU A 735 -32.78 22.54 15.18
C GLU A 735 -33.30 22.07 16.54
N THR A 736 -34.53 22.43 16.88
CA THR A 736 -35.15 22.18 18.19
C THR A 736 -36.02 20.92 18.23
N ALA A 737 -36.15 20.22 17.11
CA ALA A 737 -36.94 19.00 16.97
C ALA A 737 -36.06 17.83 16.50
N PRO A 738 -36.43 16.58 16.83
CA PRO A 738 -35.76 15.41 16.27
C PRO A 738 -35.98 15.36 14.74
N PRO A 739 -34.99 14.91 13.96
CA PRO A 739 -35.15 14.78 12.52
C PRO A 739 -36.31 13.83 12.15
N PRO A 740 -37.03 14.09 11.05
CA PRO A 740 -38.11 13.20 10.61
C PRO A 740 -37.56 11.83 10.20
N LYS A 741 -38.38 10.78 10.23
CA LYS A 741 -37.96 9.41 9.88
C LYS A 741 -37.26 9.32 8.51
N SER A 742 -37.75 10.06 7.52
CA SER A 742 -37.16 10.13 6.16
C SER A 742 -35.74 10.72 6.13
N ALA A 743 -35.32 11.48 7.14
CA ALA A 743 -33.98 12.05 7.24
C ALA A 743 -32.89 11.00 7.50
N PHE A 744 -33.26 9.79 7.90
CA PHE A 744 -32.33 8.70 8.23
C PHE A 744 -32.08 7.72 7.07
N TYR A 745 -32.53 8.05 5.85
CA TYR A 745 -32.24 7.22 4.68
C TYR A 745 -30.75 7.21 4.36
N SER A 746 -30.15 6.02 4.28
CA SER A 746 -28.74 5.87 3.92
C SER A 746 -28.56 5.62 2.43
N THR A 747 -27.88 6.52 1.73
CA THR A 747 -27.50 6.32 0.30
C THR A 747 -26.41 5.26 0.16
N LEU A 748 -25.58 5.10 1.19
CA LEU A 748 -24.47 4.13 1.22
C LEU A 748 -24.98 2.68 1.23
N ASN A 749 -26.02 2.42 2.02
CA ASN A 749 -26.64 1.10 2.18
C ASN A 749 -27.87 0.95 1.27
N GLY A 750 -28.52 2.06 0.96
CA GLY A 750 -29.75 2.16 0.18
C GLY A 750 -30.95 1.59 0.94
N GLU A 751 -31.03 1.91 2.21
CA GLU A 751 -32.01 1.40 3.19
C GLU A 751 -32.58 2.58 3.98
N GLU A 752 -33.88 2.50 4.29
CA GLU A 752 -34.56 3.38 5.25
C GLU A 752 -34.37 2.86 6.68
N ILE A 753 -34.53 3.73 7.67
CA ILE A 753 -34.59 3.33 9.07
C ILE A 753 -35.88 2.54 9.35
N SER A 754 -35.79 1.51 10.20
CA SER A 754 -36.97 0.77 10.67
C SER A 754 -37.84 1.61 11.64
N ASP A 755 -39.11 1.22 11.83
CA ASP A 755 -39.99 1.89 12.79
C ASP A 755 -39.46 1.76 14.22
N GLU A 756 -38.97 0.59 14.60
CA GLU A 756 -38.40 0.32 15.92
C GLU A 756 -37.14 1.15 16.19
N GLU A 757 -36.30 1.34 15.17
CA GLU A 757 -35.11 2.20 15.26
C GLU A 757 -35.47 3.68 15.38
N TYR A 758 -36.50 4.15 14.69
CA TYR A 758 -36.96 5.54 14.81
C TYR A 758 -37.63 5.80 16.17
N GLU A 759 -38.43 4.86 16.68
CA GLU A 759 -38.96 4.91 18.05
C GLU A 759 -37.84 5.00 19.09
N HIS A 760 -36.73 4.29 18.87
CA HIS A 760 -35.55 4.40 19.73
C HIS A 760 -34.94 5.80 19.71
N VAL A 761 -34.82 6.44 18.54
CA VAL A 761 -34.35 7.83 18.42
C VAL A 761 -35.24 8.78 19.22
N LEU A 762 -36.56 8.66 19.09
CA LEU A 762 -37.53 9.48 19.83
C LEU A 762 -37.44 9.23 21.35
N LYS A 763 -37.24 7.98 21.75
CA LYS A 763 -37.04 7.61 23.15
C LYS A 763 -35.75 8.23 23.72
N VAL A 764 -34.64 8.15 23.00
CA VAL A 764 -33.37 8.79 23.40
C VAL A 764 -33.55 10.30 23.51
N TRP A 765 -34.16 10.94 22.52
CA TRP A 765 -34.43 12.38 22.56
C TRP A 765 -35.20 12.79 23.82
N LYS A 766 -36.25 12.04 24.16
CA LYS A 766 -37.09 12.28 25.33
C LYS A 766 -36.37 12.01 26.65
N THR A 767 -35.74 10.85 26.80
CA THR A 767 -35.09 10.42 28.06
C THR A 767 -33.88 11.27 28.42
N PHE A 768 -33.19 11.84 27.43
CA PHE A 768 -32.06 12.74 27.64
C PHE A 768 -32.47 14.23 27.67
N GLU A 769 -33.76 14.54 27.60
CA GLU A 769 -34.31 15.90 27.67
C GLU A 769 -33.66 16.87 26.68
N MET A 770 -33.45 16.39 25.44
CA MET A 770 -32.73 17.14 24.42
C MET A 770 -33.51 18.37 23.97
N LYS A 771 -32.81 19.51 23.87
CA LYS A 771 -33.41 20.78 23.44
C LYS A 771 -33.07 21.10 21.99
N LYS A 772 -31.89 20.68 21.54
CA LYS A 772 -31.40 20.88 20.18
C LYS A 772 -30.81 19.60 19.61
N PHE A 773 -30.76 19.49 18.29
CA PHE A 773 -30.07 18.38 17.63
C PHE A 773 -28.58 18.31 17.98
N ARG A 774 -27.96 19.44 18.34
CA ARG A 774 -26.60 19.50 18.91
C ARG A 774 -26.43 18.61 20.14
N ASP A 775 -27.44 18.52 21.00
CA ASP A 775 -27.41 17.66 22.19
C ASP A 775 -27.39 16.18 21.78
N TYR A 776 -28.22 15.82 20.78
CA TYR A 776 -28.24 14.49 20.19
C TYR A 776 -26.91 14.12 19.51
N HIS A 777 -26.37 15.04 18.71
CA HIS A 777 -25.08 14.87 18.02
C HIS A 777 -23.91 14.69 18.98
N ASN A 778 -23.83 15.51 20.03
CA ASN A 778 -22.79 15.39 21.04
C ASN A 778 -22.93 14.06 21.81
N LEU A 779 -24.16 13.65 22.15
CA LEU A 779 -24.40 12.36 22.79
C LEU A 779 -23.99 11.20 21.89
N TYR A 780 -24.30 11.27 20.58
CA TYR A 780 -23.94 10.26 19.59
C TYR A 780 -22.42 10.06 19.51
N ASN A 781 -21.66 11.13 19.23
CA ASN A 781 -20.20 11.07 19.13
C ASN A 781 -19.57 10.59 20.46
N ARG A 782 -20.04 11.11 21.60
CA ARG A 782 -19.56 10.68 22.91
C ARG A 782 -19.86 9.20 23.19
N SER A 783 -21.06 8.74 22.83
CA SER A 783 -21.44 7.34 23.03
C SER A 783 -20.56 6.41 22.21
N ASP A 784 -20.24 6.75 20.96
CA ASP A 784 -19.37 5.95 20.11
C ASP A 784 -17.96 5.80 20.68
N VAL A 785 -17.39 6.88 21.23
CA VAL A 785 -16.07 6.85 21.88
C VAL A 785 -16.09 6.01 23.17
N LEU A 786 -17.11 6.17 24.01
CA LEU A 786 -17.23 5.40 25.26
C LEU A 786 -17.49 3.91 24.99
N LEU A 787 -18.31 3.60 23.98
CA LEU A 787 -18.56 2.25 23.52
C LEU A 787 -17.29 1.60 22.94
N LEU A 788 -16.52 2.34 22.14
CA LEU A 788 -15.21 1.88 21.66
C LEU A 788 -14.26 1.59 22.83
N ALA A 789 -14.24 2.47 23.85
CA ALA A 789 -13.45 2.24 25.06
C ALA A 789 -13.90 0.99 25.81
N ASP A 790 -15.20 0.77 26.00
CA ASP A 790 -15.73 -0.44 26.63
C ASP A 790 -15.38 -1.71 25.87
N VAL A 791 -15.59 -1.72 24.54
CA VAL A 791 -15.24 -2.85 23.68
C VAL A 791 -13.74 -3.15 23.74
N PHE A 792 -12.89 -2.14 23.57
CA PHE A 792 -11.44 -2.35 23.52
C PHE A 792 -10.83 -2.65 24.89
N GLU A 793 -11.33 -2.06 25.99
CA GLU A 793 -10.85 -2.40 27.33
C GLU A 793 -11.24 -3.83 27.74
N ASN A 794 -12.42 -4.31 27.34
CA ASN A 794 -12.76 -5.73 27.54
C ASN A 794 -11.89 -6.63 26.67
N PHE A 795 -11.60 -6.22 25.44
CA PHE A 795 -10.62 -6.90 24.59
C PHE A 795 -9.21 -6.97 25.23
N ARG A 796 -8.76 -5.88 25.87
CA ARG A 796 -7.51 -5.86 26.64
C ARG A 796 -7.53 -6.90 27.76
N LYS A 797 -8.64 -7.01 28.51
CA LYS A 797 -8.81 -8.03 29.57
C LYS A 797 -8.72 -9.45 29.01
N VAL A 798 -9.45 -9.74 27.93
CA VAL A 798 -9.41 -11.06 27.26
C VAL A 798 -7.98 -11.41 26.82
N CYS A 799 -7.25 -10.46 26.22
CA CYS A 799 -5.85 -10.68 25.84
C CYS A 799 -4.94 -10.90 27.05
N LYS A 800 -5.20 -10.19 28.15
CA LYS A 800 -4.43 -10.26 29.38
C LYS A 800 -4.64 -11.59 30.10
N GLU A 801 -5.86 -12.08 30.15
CA GLU A 801 -6.22 -13.36 30.78
C GLU A 801 -5.68 -14.55 29.98
N ASN A 802 -5.83 -14.53 28.65
CA ASN A 802 -5.47 -15.67 27.80
C ASN A 802 -4.00 -15.70 27.38
N TYR A 803 -3.37 -14.53 27.16
CA TYR A 803 -1.99 -14.45 26.66
C TYR A 803 -1.04 -13.70 27.59
N ASP A 804 -1.56 -12.97 28.57
CA ASP A 804 -0.79 -12.10 29.47
C ASP A 804 0.05 -11.07 28.67
N LEU A 805 -0.56 -10.49 27.64
CA LEU A 805 -0.03 -9.43 26.79
C LEU A 805 -1.08 -8.33 26.62
N ASP A 806 -0.67 -7.06 26.73
CA ASP A 806 -1.58 -5.93 26.50
C ASP A 806 -1.56 -5.54 25.00
N PRO A 807 -2.70 -5.59 24.29
CA PRO A 807 -2.78 -5.32 22.85
C PRO A 807 -2.38 -3.88 22.50
N CYS A 808 -2.45 -2.92 23.43
CA CYS A 808 -2.08 -1.53 23.16
C CYS A 808 -0.56 -1.32 22.90
N TRP A 809 0.28 -2.34 23.13
CA TRP A 809 1.70 -2.32 22.71
C TRP A 809 1.91 -2.64 21.23
N TYR A 810 0.88 -3.15 20.55
CA TYR A 810 0.96 -3.64 19.18
C TYR A 810 0.24 -2.69 18.23
N TYR A 811 0.53 -2.83 16.93
CA TYR A 811 -0.17 -2.08 15.89
C TYR A 811 -1.35 -2.85 15.28
N THR A 812 -1.33 -4.18 15.36
CA THR A 812 -2.31 -5.08 14.73
C THR A 812 -2.43 -6.39 15.50
N ALA A 813 -3.54 -7.13 15.33
CA ALA A 813 -3.73 -8.46 15.92
C ALA A 813 -2.62 -9.46 15.54
N PRO A 814 -2.16 -9.60 14.27
CA PRO A 814 -1.10 -10.54 13.93
C PRO A 814 0.21 -10.36 14.72
N GLY A 815 0.57 -9.11 15.05
CA GLY A 815 1.74 -8.82 15.88
C GLY A 815 1.58 -9.32 17.33
N LEU A 816 0.37 -9.19 17.88
CA LEU A 816 0.01 -9.72 19.19
C LEU A 816 0.05 -11.26 19.18
N SER A 817 -0.55 -11.89 18.16
CA SER A 817 -0.60 -13.35 18.01
C SER A 817 0.77 -13.97 17.93
N TRP A 818 1.66 -13.35 17.17
CA TRP A 818 3.02 -13.86 16.99
C TRP A 818 3.77 -13.91 18.33
N ASP A 819 3.72 -12.82 19.09
CA ASP A 819 4.33 -12.76 20.43
C ASP A 819 3.62 -13.72 21.41
N ALA A 820 2.29 -13.85 21.35
CA ALA A 820 1.52 -14.80 22.16
C ALA A 820 1.90 -16.26 21.86
N CYS A 821 2.02 -16.62 20.59
CA CYS A 821 2.43 -17.94 20.12
C CYS A 821 3.85 -18.27 20.60
N LEU A 822 4.81 -17.37 20.38
CA LEU A 822 6.20 -17.58 20.84
C LEU A 822 6.28 -17.70 22.38
N LYS A 823 5.48 -16.91 23.12
CA LYS A 823 5.42 -16.96 24.59
C LYS A 823 4.88 -18.29 25.11
N LEU A 824 3.77 -18.76 24.53
CA LEU A 824 3.09 -19.99 24.98
C LEU A 824 3.87 -21.26 24.63
N THR A 825 4.48 -21.27 23.44
CA THR A 825 5.24 -22.43 22.92
C THR A 825 6.66 -22.48 23.48
N LYS A 826 7.22 -21.32 23.90
CA LYS A 826 8.61 -21.17 24.35
C LYS A 826 9.63 -21.69 23.32
N ILE A 827 9.22 -21.76 22.05
CA ILE A 827 10.06 -22.29 20.97
C ILE A 827 11.20 -21.31 20.65
N LYS A 828 12.33 -21.87 20.25
CA LYS A 828 13.46 -21.13 19.69
C LYS A 828 13.64 -21.56 18.24
N LEU A 829 13.31 -20.67 17.31
CA LEU A 829 13.37 -20.91 15.87
C LEU A 829 14.69 -20.38 15.32
N GLU A 830 15.44 -21.18 14.58
CA GLU A 830 16.61 -20.70 13.84
C GLU A 830 16.18 -19.83 12.66
N LEU A 831 16.87 -18.70 12.46
CA LEU A 831 16.67 -17.88 11.27
C LEU A 831 17.60 -18.31 10.15
N LEU A 832 17.09 -18.31 8.91
CA LEU A 832 17.90 -18.55 7.72
C LEU A 832 19.02 -17.52 7.64
N SER A 833 20.26 -18.00 7.54
CA SER A 833 21.44 -17.17 7.32
C SER A 833 21.94 -17.21 5.87
N ASP A 834 21.44 -18.16 5.08
CA ASP A 834 21.72 -18.29 3.64
C ASP A 834 20.59 -17.70 2.79
N ILE A 835 20.94 -16.74 1.94
CA ILE A 835 20.03 -16.09 0.99
C ILE A 835 19.47 -17.05 -0.06
N ASN A 836 20.23 -18.05 -0.50
CA ASN A 836 19.77 -19.03 -1.50
C ASN A 836 18.64 -19.90 -0.93
N MET A 837 18.73 -20.25 0.35
CA MET A 837 17.64 -20.95 1.03
C MET A 837 16.41 -20.05 1.07
N LEU A 838 16.56 -18.79 1.50
CA LEU A 838 15.46 -17.82 1.56
C LEU A 838 14.75 -17.68 0.20
N HIS A 839 15.49 -17.44 -0.88
CA HIS A 839 14.92 -17.30 -2.22
C HIS A 839 14.24 -18.60 -2.69
N MET A 840 14.75 -19.78 -2.32
CA MET A 840 14.10 -21.05 -2.61
C MET A 840 12.77 -21.18 -1.85
N PHE A 841 12.73 -20.84 -0.55
CA PHE A 841 11.50 -20.79 0.23
C PHE A 841 10.47 -19.83 -0.38
N GLU A 842 10.87 -18.59 -0.72
CA GLU A 842 10.01 -17.58 -1.34
C GLU A 842 9.46 -18.06 -2.70
N LYS A 843 10.31 -18.68 -3.53
CA LYS A 843 9.92 -19.30 -4.79
C LYS A 843 8.90 -20.43 -4.59
N GLY A 844 8.84 -21.07 -3.42
CA GLY A 844 7.87 -22.11 -3.07
C GLY A 844 6.51 -21.61 -2.54
N ILE A 845 6.38 -20.33 -2.18
CA ILE A 845 5.15 -19.79 -1.56
C ILE A 845 3.99 -19.74 -2.58
N ARG A 846 2.83 -20.29 -2.23
CA ARG A 846 1.60 -20.31 -3.06
C ARG A 846 0.37 -19.89 -2.24
N GLY A 847 -0.60 -19.28 -2.91
CA GLY A 847 -1.87 -18.83 -2.31
C GLY A 847 -2.89 -19.95 -2.10
N GLY A 848 -4.15 -19.59 -1.82
CA GLY A 848 -5.29 -20.51 -1.86
C GLY A 848 -5.69 -20.85 -3.29
N ILE A 849 -5.99 -22.13 -3.55
CA ILE A 849 -6.50 -22.56 -4.86
C ILE A 849 -7.96 -22.13 -4.95
N SER A 850 -8.34 -21.48 -6.06
CA SER A 850 -9.71 -21.01 -6.27
C SER A 850 -10.05 -21.05 -7.75
N MET A 851 -11.03 -21.87 -8.11
CA MET A 851 -11.46 -22.13 -9.50
C MET A 851 -12.84 -22.79 -9.57
N ILE A 852 -13.42 -22.79 -10.78
CA ILE A 852 -14.72 -23.39 -11.08
C ILE A 852 -14.55 -24.39 -12.24
N PRO A 853 -14.29 -25.68 -11.94
CA PRO A 853 -14.17 -26.71 -12.96
C PRO A 853 -15.49 -27.03 -13.67
N THR A 854 -16.61 -27.02 -12.94
CA THR A 854 -17.96 -27.26 -13.50
C THR A 854 -18.88 -26.10 -13.13
N ARG A 855 -19.46 -25.45 -14.13
CA ARG A 855 -20.07 -24.13 -14.00
C ARG A 855 -21.57 -24.16 -13.72
N HIS A 856 -22.21 -25.31 -13.83
CA HIS A 856 -23.64 -25.48 -13.56
C HIS A 856 -23.93 -26.91 -13.11
N SER A 857 -24.83 -27.06 -12.14
CA SER A 857 -25.35 -28.35 -11.71
C SER A 857 -26.72 -28.17 -11.08
N LYS A 858 -27.58 -29.19 -11.20
CA LYS A 858 -28.90 -29.24 -10.59
C LYS A 858 -29.07 -30.58 -9.88
N ALA A 859 -29.52 -30.56 -8.63
CA ALA A 859 -29.76 -31.77 -7.85
C ALA A 859 -31.02 -32.50 -8.35
N ASN A 860 -31.02 -33.82 -8.16
CA ASN A 860 -32.17 -34.69 -8.37
C ASN A 860 -32.07 -35.85 -7.38
N ASN A 861 -32.66 -35.74 -6.19
CA ASN A 861 -32.57 -36.81 -5.19
C ASN A 861 -33.90 -37.01 -4.45
N LYS A 862 -34.05 -38.18 -3.82
CA LYS A 862 -35.29 -38.63 -3.17
C LYS A 862 -35.82 -37.70 -2.07
N TYR A 863 -34.98 -36.84 -1.50
CA TYR A 863 -35.41 -35.90 -0.47
C TYR A 863 -36.08 -34.64 -1.05
N MET A 864 -36.15 -34.52 -2.39
CA MET A 864 -36.79 -33.40 -3.10
C MET A 864 -38.31 -33.59 -3.33
N GLY A 865 -38.93 -34.61 -2.72
CA GLY A 865 -40.38 -34.85 -2.79
C GLY A 865 -40.89 -34.96 -4.22
N GLU A 866 -41.95 -34.20 -4.56
CA GLU A 866 -42.56 -34.21 -5.89
C GLU A 866 -41.63 -33.72 -7.02
N LYS A 867 -40.55 -32.99 -6.70
CA LYS A 867 -39.56 -32.55 -7.71
C LYS A 867 -38.52 -33.63 -8.03
N PHE A 868 -38.48 -34.73 -7.29
CA PHE A 868 -37.61 -35.86 -7.61
C PHE A 868 -38.13 -36.57 -8.87
N ASP A 869 -37.28 -36.72 -9.86
CA ASP A 869 -37.57 -37.49 -11.07
C ASP A 869 -36.83 -38.83 -10.99
N PRO A 870 -37.54 -39.95 -10.74
CA PRO A 870 -36.93 -41.28 -10.69
C PRO A 870 -36.35 -41.76 -12.02
N SER A 871 -36.73 -41.13 -13.15
CA SER A 871 -36.18 -41.46 -14.48
C SER A 871 -34.78 -40.87 -14.70
N GLN A 872 -34.41 -39.85 -13.92
CA GLN A 872 -33.11 -39.20 -13.96
C GLN A 872 -32.18 -39.81 -12.89
N PRO A 873 -30.86 -39.85 -13.10
CA PRO A 873 -29.92 -40.32 -12.09
C PRO A 873 -30.05 -39.55 -10.77
N SER A 874 -29.96 -40.27 -9.64
CA SER A 874 -29.95 -39.65 -8.31
C SER A 874 -28.65 -38.87 -8.09
N LYS A 875 -28.79 -37.57 -7.81
CA LYS A 875 -27.72 -36.58 -7.80
C LYS A 875 -27.88 -35.61 -6.63
N PHE A 876 -26.83 -35.49 -5.84
CA PHE A 876 -26.70 -34.58 -4.70
C PHE A 876 -25.71 -33.47 -5.02
N ILE A 877 -25.99 -32.26 -4.54
CA ILE A 877 -25.02 -31.16 -4.51
C ILE A 877 -24.64 -30.94 -3.05
N THR A 878 -23.35 -31.06 -2.73
CA THR A 878 -22.82 -30.89 -1.36
C THR A 878 -21.73 -29.84 -1.35
N TYR A 879 -21.76 -28.94 -0.37
CA TYR A 879 -20.74 -27.92 -0.17
C TYR A 879 -20.01 -28.22 1.14
N LEU A 880 -18.81 -28.78 1.04
CA LEU A 880 -17.96 -29.12 2.17
C LEU A 880 -16.87 -28.07 2.40
N ASP A 881 -16.70 -27.63 3.65
CA ASP A 881 -15.70 -26.64 4.05
C ASP A 881 -14.84 -27.17 5.20
N ALA A 882 -13.51 -27.06 5.06
CA ALA A 882 -12.58 -27.56 6.07
C ALA A 882 -12.54 -26.63 7.29
N ASN A 883 -12.89 -27.15 8.45
CA ASN A 883 -12.77 -26.45 9.72
C ASN A 883 -11.32 -26.05 9.99
N ASN A 884 -11.04 -24.75 9.88
CA ASN A 884 -9.76 -24.14 10.19
C ASN A 884 -8.58 -24.80 9.44
N LEU A 885 -8.63 -24.78 8.10
CA LEU A 885 -7.60 -25.39 7.24
C LEU A 885 -6.17 -24.94 7.60
N TYR A 886 -5.98 -23.65 7.86
CA TYR A 886 -4.65 -23.13 8.21
C TYR A 886 -4.22 -23.53 9.63
N GLY A 887 -5.12 -23.52 10.62
CA GLY A 887 -4.88 -24.07 11.95
C GLY A 887 -4.50 -25.55 11.92
N TRP A 888 -5.19 -26.36 11.11
CA TRP A 888 -4.83 -27.76 10.86
C TRP A 888 -3.41 -27.90 10.34
N ALA A 889 -3.06 -27.06 9.37
CA ALA A 889 -1.78 -27.15 8.71
C ALA A 889 -0.62 -26.64 9.59
N MET A 890 -0.84 -25.62 10.41
CA MET A 890 0.11 -25.15 11.43
C MET A 890 0.27 -26.13 12.60
N SER A 891 -0.72 -26.97 12.84
CA SER A 891 -0.64 -28.04 13.84
C SER A 891 0.19 -29.24 13.37
N LYS A 892 0.62 -29.27 12.11
CA LYS A 892 1.56 -30.27 11.60
C LYS A 892 3.00 -29.91 11.95
N ASN A 893 3.91 -30.83 11.68
CA ASN A 893 5.33 -30.54 11.80
C ASN A 893 5.70 -29.38 10.87
N LEU A 894 6.33 -28.36 11.45
CA LEU A 894 6.85 -27.18 10.77
C LEU A 894 8.34 -27.06 11.03
N PRO A 895 9.11 -26.47 10.10
CA PRO A 895 10.54 -26.24 10.29
C PRO A 895 10.84 -25.43 11.56
N THR A 896 11.87 -25.85 12.31
CA THR A 896 12.35 -25.16 13.53
C THR A 896 13.79 -24.69 13.44
N GLY A 897 14.65 -25.40 12.72
CA GLY A 897 16.08 -25.10 12.59
C GLY A 897 16.87 -26.26 12.01
N GLY A 898 18.20 -26.23 12.10
CA GLY A 898 19.09 -27.20 11.46
C GLY A 898 19.04 -27.11 9.94
N PHE A 899 18.88 -25.90 9.39
CA PHE A 899 18.77 -25.70 7.95
C PHE A 899 20.12 -25.92 7.26
N GLU A 900 20.16 -26.87 6.34
CA GLU A 900 21.39 -27.21 5.63
C GLU A 900 21.09 -27.76 4.24
N TRP A 901 21.97 -27.46 3.28
CA TRP A 901 21.94 -28.08 1.96
C TRP A 901 22.41 -29.53 2.09
N VAL A 902 21.76 -30.45 1.36
CA VAL A 902 22.25 -31.83 1.26
C VAL A 902 23.04 -32.01 -0.03
N ASP A 903 24.11 -32.80 0.04
CA ASP A 903 24.96 -33.09 -1.12
C ASP A 903 24.19 -33.91 -2.18
N GLU A 904 24.48 -33.70 -3.46
CA GLU A 904 23.81 -34.37 -4.59
C GLU A 904 23.87 -35.91 -4.49
N LYS A 905 24.98 -36.46 -3.98
CA LYS A 905 25.18 -37.90 -3.75
C LYS A 905 24.13 -38.50 -2.79
N ASP A 906 23.59 -37.68 -1.90
CA ASP A 906 22.67 -38.09 -0.84
C ASP A 906 21.21 -37.77 -1.18
N PHE A 907 20.93 -37.24 -2.38
CA PHE A 907 19.57 -36.92 -2.82
C PHE A 907 18.63 -38.13 -2.75
N GLY A 908 19.13 -39.35 -2.96
CA GLY A 908 18.33 -40.58 -2.83
C GLY A 908 17.72 -40.79 -1.44
N GLY A 909 18.31 -40.21 -0.40
CA GLY A 909 17.85 -40.32 0.99
C GLY A 909 16.73 -39.37 1.40
N TRP A 910 16.24 -38.49 0.51
CA TRP A 910 15.31 -37.40 0.86
C TRP A 910 14.02 -37.82 1.57
N LYS A 911 13.59 -39.09 1.40
CA LYS A 911 12.38 -39.62 2.06
C LYS A 911 12.58 -39.88 3.56
N ASN A 912 13.84 -39.98 4.01
CA ASN A 912 14.23 -40.40 5.35
C ASN A 912 14.36 -39.22 6.34
N PHE A 913 14.29 -37.97 5.86
CA PHE A 913 14.40 -36.79 6.70
C PHE A 913 13.47 -35.66 6.22
N PRO A 914 13.11 -34.71 7.10
CA PRO A 914 12.32 -33.55 6.71
C PRO A 914 13.10 -32.62 5.78
N CYS A 915 12.51 -32.26 4.65
CA CYS A 915 13.15 -31.40 3.67
C CYS A 915 12.19 -30.65 2.75
N ILE A 916 12.71 -29.62 2.10
CA ILE A 916 12.09 -28.96 0.94
C ILE A 916 13.00 -29.21 -0.26
N LEU A 917 12.38 -29.59 -1.38
CA LEU A 917 13.08 -29.96 -2.59
C LEU A 917 12.74 -28.99 -3.71
N GLU A 918 13.70 -28.73 -4.58
CA GLU A 918 13.48 -28.16 -5.90
C GLU A 918 13.63 -29.28 -6.92
N VAL A 919 12.54 -29.62 -7.61
CA VAL A 919 12.44 -30.80 -8.48
C VAL A 919 11.74 -30.48 -9.78
N ASP A 920 12.05 -31.22 -10.84
CA ASP A 920 11.20 -31.27 -12.03
C ASP A 920 10.06 -32.27 -11.77
N LEU A 921 8.82 -31.83 -11.98
CA LEU A 921 7.65 -32.70 -11.97
C LEU A 921 7.28 -32.98 -13.42
N LEU A 922 7.30 -34.25 -13.79
CA LEU A 922 6.94 -34.69 -15.13
C LEU A 922 5.46 -34.41 -15.40
N PRO A 923 5.07 -34.22 -16.69
CA PRO A 923 3.67 -34.03 -17.02
C PRO A 923 2.86 -35.26 -16.58
N ILE A 924 1.60 -35.01 -16.21
CA ILE A 924 0.65 -36.08 -15.92
C ILE A 924 0.47 -36.93 -17.19
N GLU A 925 0.37 -38.25 -17.03
CA GLU A 925 0.12 -39.14 -18.17
C GLU A 925 -1.25 -38.85 -18.79
N LYS A 926 -1.36 -38.89 -20.12
CA LYS A 926 -2.57 -38.48 -20.85
C LYS A 926 -3.83 -39.19 -20.35
N ASP A 927 -3.73 -40.46 -20.00
CA ASP A 927 -4.83 -41.29 -19.49
C ASP A 927 -5.34 -40.83 -18.11
N LEU A 928 -4.54 -40.06 -17.37
CA LEU A 928 -4.90 -39.47 -16.08
C LEU A 928 -5.38 -38.02 -16.19
N HIS A 929 -5.41 -37.43 -17.40
CA HIS A 929 -5.81 -36.02 -17.56
C HIS A 929 -7.23 -35.78 -17.08
N ASP A 930 -8.20 -36.63 -17.42
CA ASP A 930 -9.58 -36.49 -16.98
C ASP A 930 -9.71 -36.64 -15.46
N TYR A 931 -8.95 -37.57 -14.87
CA TYR A 931 -8.91 -37.79 -13.42
C TYR A 931 -8.43 -36.56 -12.66
N PHE A 932 -7.39 -35.87 -13.17
CA PHE A 932 -6.82 -34.67 -12.55
C PHE A 932 -7.44 -33.36 -13.04
N ASN A 933 -8.28 -33.36 -14.08
CA ASN A 933 -8.79 -32.15 -14.71
C ASN A 933 -9.50 -31.23 -13.71
N HIS A 934 -10.35 -31.80 -12.85
CA HIS A 934 -11.12 -31.04 -11.87
C HIS A 934 -10.25 -30.39 -10.80
N TYR A 935 -9.18 -31.06 -10.34
CA TYR A 935 -8.33 -30.55 -9.25
C TYR A 935 -6.82 -30.81 -9.45
N PRO A 936 -6.19 -30.23 -10.49
CA PRO A 936 -4.81 -30.57 -10.84
C PRO A 936 -3.82 -30.30 -9.71
N LEU A 937 -2.86 -31.20 -9.54
CA LEU A 937 -1.79 -31.11 -8.54
C LEU A 937 -0.79 -30.00 -8.89
N ALA A 938 0.08 -29.64 -7.93
CA ALA A 938 1.23 -28.75 -8.13
C ALA A 938 0.91 -27.38 -8.79
N PRO A 939 0.11 -26.52 -8.12
CA PRO A 939 -0.28 -25.22 -8.67
C PRO A 939 0.91 -24.26 -8.80
N GLU A 940 0.92 -23.45 -9.86
CA GLU A 940 2.02 -22.54 -10.20
C GLU A 940 1.53 -21.12 -10.49
N ASN A 941 2.40 -20.14 -10.23
CA ASN A 941 2.12 -18.74 -10.52
C ASN A 941 2.56 -18.42 -11.95
N LEU A 942 1.61 -18.22 -12.86
CA LEU A 942 1.84 -17.91 -14.27
C LEU A 942 1.31 -16.53 -14.64
N LEU A 943 1.91 -15.91 -15.66
CA LEU A 943 1.48 -14.61 -16.19
C LEU A 943 0.30 -14.80 -17.16
N VAL A 944 -0.89 -14.32 -16.77
CA VAL A 944 -2.08 -14.28 -17.63
C VAL A 944 -2.50 -12.82 -17.80
N ASN A 945 -2.58 -12.33 -19.03
CA ASN A 945 -2.93 -10.93 -19.34
C ASN A 945 -2.09 -9.90 -18.56
N LYS A 946 -0.76 -10.13 -18.47
CA LYS A 946 0.21 -9.31 -17.72
C LYS A 946 0.04 -9.32 -16.19
N VAL A 947 -0.75 -10.25 -15.64
CA VAL A 947 -0.96 -10.40 -14.19
C VAL A 947 -0.53 -11.80 -13.75
N LYS A 948 0.32 -11.91 -12.72
CA LYS A 948 0.67 -13.21 -12.11
C LYS A 948 -0.56 -13.80 -11.41
N LYS A 949 -0.93 -15.04 -11.74
CA LYS A 949 -2.07 -15.76 -11.17
C LYS A 949 -1.66 -17.19 -10.81
N LEU A 950 -2.21 -17.68 -9.70
CA LEU A 950 -2.08 -19.08 -9.30
C LEU A 950 -3.04 -19.93 -10.14
N LEU A 951 -2.48 -20.82 -10.95
CA LEU A 951 -3.17 -21.74 -11.85
C LEU A 951 -2.89 -23.19 -11.48
N CYS A 952 -3.87 -24.05 -11.71
CA CYS A 952 -3.72 -25.50 -11.66
C CYS A 952 -3.67 -25.99 -13.11
N THR A 953 -2.53 -26.53 -13.56
CA THR A 953 -2.29 -26.95 -14.95
C THR A 953 -1.71 -28.37 -14.95
N LEU A 954 -1.91 -29.10 -16.05
CA LEU A 954 -1.41 -30.47 -16.22
C LEU A 954 -0.02 -30.55 -16.87
N ASN A 955 0.51 -29.39 -17.27
CA ASN A 955 1.82 -29.26 -17.90
C ASN A 955 2.97 -29.71 -17.00
N GLU A 956 4.13 -29.98 -17.60
CA GLU A 956 5.39 -30.17 -16.86
C GLU A 956 5.70 -28.98 -15.94
N LYS A 957 6.35 -29.23 -14.80
CA LYS A 957 6.82 -28.19 -13.88
C LYS A 957 8.32 -28.30 -13.74
N LYS A 958 9.07 -27.25 -14.09
CA LYS A 958 10.53 -27.24 -13.93
C LYS A 958 10.96 -26.49 -12.70
N LYS A 959 11.96 -27.02 -12.00
CA LYS A 959 12.53 -26.43 -10.77
C LYS A 959 11.42 -26.03 -9.77
N TYR A 960 10.43 -26.89 -9.59
CA TYR A 960 9.29 -26.69 -8.72
C TYR A 960 9.71 -26.92 -7.27
N VAL A 961 9.46 -25.93 -6.40
CA VAL A 961 9.80 -26.02 -4.97
C VAL A 961 8.63 -26.62 -4.19
N ILE A 962 8.88 -27.70 -3.47
CA ILE A 962 7.84 -28.48 -2.79
C ILE A 962 8.34 -29.07 -1.45
N HIS A 963 7.44 -29.12 -0.48
CA HIS A 963 7.67 -29.80 0.80
C HIS A 963 7.65 -31.33 0.60
N HIS A 964 8.57 -32.06 1.23
CA HIS A 964 8.74 -33.50 1.05
C HIS A 964 7.43 -34.30 1.26
N GLU A 965 6.63 -33.95 2.26
CA GLU A 965 5.34 -34.62 2.51
C GLU A 965 4.27 -34.37 1.43
N THR A 966 4.23 -33.17 0.84
CA THR A 966 3.33 -32.89 -0.30
C THR A 966 3.80 -33.65 -1.53
N LEU A 967 5.11 -33.76 -1.72
CA LEU A 967 5.68 -34.56 -2.80
C LEU A 967 5.36 -36.05 -2.64
N LYS A 968 5.47 -36.62 -1.43
CA LYS A 968 5.05 -38.00 -1.13
C LYS A 968 3.59 -38.23 -1.50
N LEU A 969 2.69 -37.30 -1.15
CA LEU A 969 1.27 -37.38 -1.55
C LEU A 969 1.13 -37.35 -3.07
N TYR A 970 1.76 -36.41 -3.77
CA TYR A 970 1.67 -36.33 -5.23
C TYR A 970 2.19 -37.60 -5.91
N MET A 971 3.29 -38.19 -5.42
CA MET A 971 3.81 -39.46 -5.91
C MET A 971 2.83 -40.61 -5.69
N SER A 972 2.17 -40.67 -4.53
CA SER A 972 1.16 -41.70 -4.26
C SER A 972 -0.05 -41.61 -5.20
N LEU A 973 -0.31 -40.42 -5.75
CA LEU A 973 -1.36 -40.16 -6.73
C LEU A 973 -0.90 -40.38 -8.19
N GLY A 974 0.35 -40.80 -8.42
CA GLY A 974 0.87 -41.11 -9.77
C GLY A 974 1.74 -40.02 -10.39
N MET A 975 2.02 -38.92 -9.70
CA MET A 975 2.96 -37.90 -10.20
C MET A 975 4.40 -38.41 -10.15
N LYS A 976 5.08 -38.36 -11.29
CA LYS A 976 6.49 -38.79 -11.41
C LYS A 976 7.44 -37.60 -11.26
N ILE A 977 8.55 -37.85 -10.57
CA ILE A 977 9.63 -36.87 -10.41
C ILE A 977 10.63 -37.08 -11.55
N GLY A 978 11.06 -35.99 -12.17
CA GLY A 978 12.19 -35.94 -13.09
C GLY A 978 13.50 -35.76 -12.32
N LYS A 979 14.20 -34.64 -12.57
CA LYS A 979 15.46 -34.32 -11.89
C LYS A 979 15.20 -33.64 -10.53
N ILE A 980 15.93 -34.07 -9.49
CA ILE A 980 16.09 -33.30 -8.25
C ILE A 980 17.24 -32.34 -8.46
N HIS A 981 17.00 -31.04 -8.25
CA HIS A 981 18.02 -30.00 -8.40
C HIS A 981 18.67 -29.68 -7.07
N ARG A 982 17.88 -29.48 -6.01
CA ARG A 982 18.36 -29.06 -4.69
C ARG A 982 17.48 -29.58 -3.57
N ILE A 983 18.08 -29.78 -2.39
CA ILE A 983 17.39 -30.20 -1.17
C ILE A 983 17.89 -29.39 0.02
N ILE A 984 16.96 -28.81 0.78
CA ILE A 984 17.23 -28.21 2.09
C ILE A 984 16.65 -29.18 3.14
N ARG A 985 17.51 -29.78 3.97
CA ARG A 985 17.07 -30.56 5.14
C ARG A 985 16.96 -29.66 6.36
N PHE A 986 16.05 -30.02 7.27
CA PHE A 986 15.81 -29.28 8.51
C PHE A 986 15.20 -30.17 9.58
N ASN A 987 15.25 -29.70 10.82
CA ASN A 987 14.45 -30.20 11.92
C ASN A 987 13.05 -29.61 11.87
N GLU A 988 12.04 -30.42 12.18
CA GLU A 988 10.66 -29.99 12.28
C GLU A 988 10.01 -30.53 13.55
N SER A 989 9.00 -29.82 14.03
CA SER A 989 8.13 -30.27 15.13
C SER A 989 6.78 -29.58 15.04
N PRO A 990 5.71 -30.10 15.67
CA PRO A 990 4.39 -29.46 15.65
C PRO A 990 4.33 -28.33 16.69
N TRP A 991 5.30 -27.41 16.66
CA TRP A 991 5.55 -26.45 17.73
C TRP A 991 4.42 -25.42 17.90
N MET A 992 3.67 -25.10 16.84
CA MET A 992 2.50 -24.20 16.91
C MET A 992 1.25 -24.91 17.46
N LYS A 993 1.20 -26.24 17.48
CA LYS A 993 -0.01 -27.00 17.82
C LYS A 993 -0.61 -26.58 19.16
N LYS A 994 0.21 -26.39 20.19
CA LYS A 994 -0.25 -25.95 21.52
C LYS A 994 -0.99 -24.61 21.48
N TYR A 995 -0.55 -23.67 20.65
CA TYR A 995 -1.21 -22.37 20.47
C TYR A 995 -2.52 -22.49 19.71
N ILE A 996 -2.54 -23.30 18.66
CA ILE A 996 -3.76 -23.57 17.88
C ILE A 996 -4.81 -24.31 18.71
N ASP A 997 -4.40 -25.32 19.48
CA ASP A 997 -5.30 -26.07 20.37
C ASP A 997 -5.94 -25.12 21.40
N LEU A 998 -5.15 -24.26 22.05
CA LEU A 998 -5.65 -23.26 23.01
C LEU A 998 -6.68 -22.34 22.36
N ASN A 999 -6.36 -21.73 21.22
CA ASN A 999 -7.28 -20.81 20.54
C ASN A 999 -8.55 -21.53 20.06
N THR A 1000 -8.44 -22.78 19.62
CA THR A 1000 -9.58 -23.58 19.19
C THR A 1000 -10.48 -23.93 20.37
N GLU A 1001 -9.91 -24.24 21.54
CA GLU A 1001 -10.66 -24.46 22.77
C GLU A 1001 -11.39 -23.18 23.20
N LEU A 1002 -10.68 -22.04 23.24
CA LEU A 1002 -11.27 -20.73 23.55
C LEU A 1002 -12.38 -20.37 22.55
N ARG A 1003 -12.19 -20.62 21.25
CA ARG A 1003 -13.19 -20.41 20.20
C ARG A 1003 -14.42 -21.32 20.32
N THR A 1004 -14.26 -22.50 20.91
CA THR A 1004 -15.34 -23.46 21.13
C THR A 1004 -16.17 -23.06 22.36
N LYS A 1005 -15.50 -22.53 23.39
CA LYS A 1005 -16.11 -22.01 24.63
C LYS A 1005 -16.71 -20.61 24.46
N ALA A 1006 -16.22 -19.82 23.50
CA ALA A 1006 -16.69 -18.47 23.24
C ALA A 1006 -18.19 -18.46 22.87
N ASP A 1007 -18.96 -17.70 23.65
CA ASP A 1007 -20.41 -17.60 23.47
C ASP A 1007 -20.79 -16.45 22.51
N ASN A 1008 -19.97 -15.41 22.44
CA ASN A 1008 -20.16 -14.28 21.53
C ASN A 1008 -19.40 -14.42 20.19
N ASP A 1009 -19.88 -13.77 19.14
CA ASP A 1009 -19.30 -13.93 17.79
C ASP A 1009 -17.96 -13.21 17.62
N PHE A 1010 -17.74 -12.14 18.38
CA PHE A 1010 -16.47 -11.40 18.39
C PHE A 1010 -15.30 -12.29 18.82
N GLU A 1011 -15.41 -12.96 19.96
CA GLU A 1011 -14.38 -13.85 20.48
C GLU A 1011 -14.14 -15.03 19.52
N LYS A 1012 -15.21 -15.60 18.95
CA LYS A 1012 -15.11 -16.68 17.96
C LYS A 1012 -14.28 -16.26 16.75
N ASP A 1013 -14.45 -15.03 16.27
CA ASP A 1013 -13.72 -14.47 15.14
C ASP A 1013 -12.29 -14.05 15.52
N PHE A 1014 -12.11 -13.51 16.72
CA PHE A 1014 -10.79 -13.14 17.26
C PHE A 1014 -9.87 -14.36 17.34
N PHE A 1015 -10.32 -15.45 17.98
CA PHE A 1015 -9.51 -16.67 18.09
C PHE A 1015 -9.26 -17.36 16.74
N GLN A 1016 -10.07 -17.08 15.71
CA GLN A 1016 -9.86 -17.57 14.34
C GLN A 1016 -8.83 -16.74 13.54
N THR A 1017 -8.79 -15.42 13.74
CA THR A 1017 -8.05 -14.49 12.86
C THR A 1017 -6.52 -14.65 12.95
N HIS A 1018 -6.01 -15.27 14.02
CA HIS A 1018 -4.59 -15.39 14.32
C HIS A 1018 -3.83 -16.50 13.57
N GLU A 1019 -4.49 -17.17 12.63
CA GLU A 1019 -4.07 -18.48 12.17
C GLU A 1019 -3.65 -18.56 10.69
N GLN A 1020 -3.11 -17.48 10.09
CA GLN A 1020 -2.92 -17.39 8.63
C GLN A 1020 -1.47 -17.47 8.12
N PHE A 1021 -0.68 -18.42 8.60
CA PHE A 1021 0.60 -18.77 7.95
C PHE A 1021 0.65 -20.27 7.69
N CYS A 1022 0.66 -20.71 6.43
CA CYS A 1022 0.97 -22.12 6.21
C CYS A 1022 1.62 -22.50 4.89
N ILE A 1023 2.54 -23.45 5.02
CA ILE A 1023 3.37 -24.07 3.99
C ILE A 1023 2.67 -25.31 3.39
N ARG A 1024 1.61 -25.85 4.03
CA ARG A 1024 1.01 -27.15 3.69
C ARG A 1024 -0.51 -27.06 3.52
N LYS A 1025 -1.07 -27.54 2.39
CA LYS A 1025 -2.53 -27.59 2.13
C LYS A 1025 -3.02 -28.97 1.68
N ASN A 1026 -2.28 -30.00 2.06
CA ASN A 1026 -2.50 -31.37 1.56
C ASN A 1026 -3.87 -31.93 1.97
N LEU A 1027 -4.48 -31.44 3.06
CA LEU A 1027 -5.80 -31.88 3.51
C LEU A 1027 -6.85 -31.85 2.38
N MET A 1028 -6.84 -30.79 1.57
CA MET A 1028 -7.80 -30.64 0.48
C MET A 1028 -7.59 -31.68 -0.62
N TYR A 1029 -6.33 -31.96 -0.99
CA TYR A 1029 -5.99 -32.99 -1.97
C TYR A 1029 -6.26 -34.39 -1.45
N ASP A 1030 -5.91 -34.65 -0.19
CA ASP A 1030 -6.15 -35.93 0.47
C ASP A 1030 -7.66 -36.22 0.54
N PHE A 1031 -8.47 -35.25 0.96
CA PHE A 1031 -9.92 -35.39 0.98
C PHE A 1031 -10.52 -35.59 -0.41
N HIS A 1032 -10.04 -34.86 -1.43
CA HIS A 1032 -10.53 -35.01 -2.79
C HIS A 1032 -10.17 -36.38 -3.40
N TYR A 1033 -8.89 -36.74 -3.40
CA TYR A 1033 -8.41 -37.92 -4.12
C TYR A 1033 -8.54 -39.23 -3.32
N ASN A 1034 -8.12 -39.22 -2.05
CA ASN A 1034 -8.08 -40.44 -1.24
C ASN A 1034 -9.42 -40.76 -0.55
N TYR A 1035 -10.36 -39.81 -0.50
CA TYR A 1035 -11.71 -40.04 0.03
C TYR A 1035 -12.79 -39.94 -1.06
N ILE A 1036 -13.05 -38.74 -1.61
CA ILE A 1036 -14.17 -38.53 -2.55
C ILE A 1036 -13.99 -39.33 -3.85
N LYS A 1037 -12.85 -39.20 -4.55
CA LYS A 1037 -12.60 -39.93 -5.80
C LYS A 1037 -12.48 -41.44 -5.58
N THR A 1038 -11.93 -41.88 -4.45
CA THR A 1038 -11.87 -43.31 -4.12
C THR A 1038 -13.26 -43.91 -3.90
N LYS A 1039 -14.19 -43.17 -3.28
CA LYS A 1039 -15.55 -43.64 -2.97
C LYS A 1039 -16.51 -43.57 -4.15
N TYR A 1040 -16.42 -42.51 -4.96
CA TYR A 1040 -17.41 -42.23 -6.01
C TYR A 1040 -16.85 -42.32 -7.43
N GLY A 1041 -15.53 -42.27 -7.63
CA GLY A 1041 -14.93 -42.27 -8.95
C GLY A 1041 -15.42 -41.11 -9.81
N ASP A 1042 -15.90 -41.40 -11.02
CA ASP A 1042 -16.41 -40.38 -11.96
C ASP A 1042 -17.86 -39.96 -11.68
N ARG A 1043 -18.51 -40.62 -10.72
CA ARG A 1043 -19.81 -40.18 -10.19
C ARG A 1043 -19.71 -38.91 -9.34
N ALA A 1044 -18.50 -38.46 -8.99
CA ALA A 1044 -18.27 -37.20 -8.30
C ALA A 1044 -17.60 -36.18 -9.24
N LYS A 1045 -18.26 -35.04 -9.46
CA LYS A 1045 -17.73 -33.89 -10.18
C LYS A 1045 -17.50 -32.73 -9.23
N LEU A 1046 -16.32 -32.12 -9.29
CA LEU A 1046 -16.07 -30.88 -8.55
C LEU A 1046 -16.75 -29.73 -9.29
N LEU A 1047 -17.56 -28.96 -8.58
CA LEU A 1047 -18.20 -27.75 -9.10
C LEU A 1047 -17.32 -26.54 -8.86
N MET A 1048 -16.80 -26.40 -7.64
CA MET A 1048 -16.01 -25.25 -7.24
C MET A 1048 -15.07 -25.57 -6.08
N THR A 1049 -13.94 -24.88 -6.05
CA THR A 1049 -13.09 -24.78 -4.86
C THR A 1049 -12.74 -23.33 -4.59
N ASP A 1050 -12.74 -22.94 -3.31
CA ASP A 1050 -12.26 -21.64 -2.86
C ASP A 1050 -11.47 -21.77 -1.56
N THR A 1051 -10.17 -22.08 -1.68
CA THR A 1051 -9.19 -22.24 -0.60
C THR A 1051 -9.41 -23.48 0.29
N ASP A 1052 -10.42 -23.45 1.15
CA ASP A 1052 -10.78 -24.45 2.17
C ASP A 1052 -12.13 -25.13 1.89
N SER A 1053 -12.81 -24.67 0.85
CA SER A 1053 -14.09 -25.19 0.38
C SER A 1053 -13.95 -26.12 -0.84
N LEU A 1054 -14.77 -27.18 -0.88
CA LEU A 1054 -14.99 -28.08 -2.02
C LEU A 1054 -16.51 -28.29 -2.20
N CYS A 1055 -17.04 -27.87 -3.34
CA CYS A 1055 -18.44 -28.08 -3.71
C CYS A 1055 -18.53 -29.13 -4.81
N TYR A 1056 -19.34 -30.18 -4.60
CA TYR A 1056 -19.44 -31.34 -5.48
C TYR A 1056 -20.85 -31.55 -5.99
N GLU A 1057 -20.93 -32.11 -7.20
CA GLU A 1057 -22.05 -32.91 -7.66
C GLU A 1057 -21.68 -34.39 -7.46
N ILE A 1058 -22.52 -35.16 -6.76
CA ILE A 1058 -22.30 -36.59 -6.47
C ILE A 1058 -23.51 -37.41 -6.90
N GLN A 1059 -23.30 -38.37 -7.81
CA GLN A 1059 -24.31 -39.32 -8.24
C GLN A 1059 -24.28 -40.59 -7.36
N THR A 1060 -25.29 -40.74 -6.51
CA THR A 1060 -25.45 -41.87 -5.57
C THR A 1060 -26.92 -42.02 -5.17
N GLU A 1061 -27.31 -43.19 -4.66
CA GLU A 1061 -28.66 -43.42 -4.15
C GLU A 1061 -28.96 -42.55 -2.91
N ASP A 1062 -27.99 -42.41 -2.00
CA ASP A 1062 -28.16 -41.64 -0.77
C ASP A 1062 -26.82 -41.18 -0.17
N PHE A 1063 -26.44 -39.94 -0.46
CA PHE A 1063 -25.19 -39.36 0.02
C PHE A 1063 -25.06 -39.40 1.55
N TYR A 1064 -26.16 -39.18 2.28
CA TYR A 1064 -26.11 -39.13 3.74
C TYR A 1064 -25.90 -40.51 4.36
N LYS A 1065 -26.45 -41.57 3.75
CA LYS A 1065 -26.13 -42.95 4.17
C LYS A 1065 -24.69 -43.30 3.88
N ASP A 1066 -24.19 -42.91 2.71
CA ASP A 1066 -22.82 -43.18 2.31
C ASP A 1066 -21.82 -42.65 3.34
N ILE A 1067 -22.04 -41.44 3.87
CA ILE A 1067 -21.11 -40.79 4.81
C ILE A 1067 -21.32 -41.15 6.28
N LYS A 1068 -22.32 -41.97 6.62
CA LYS A 1068 -22.74 -42.22 8.02
C LYS A 1068 -21.60 -42.73 8.91
N ASP A 1069 -20.81 -43.66 8.40
CA ASP A 1069 -19.70 -44.27 9.14
C ASP A 1069 -18.43 -43.39 9.14
N ASP A 1070 -18.36 -42.39 8.24
CA ASP A 1070 -17.24 -41.47 8.12
C ASP A 1070 -17.36 -40.23 9.02
N VAL A 1071 -18.54 -39.99 9.63
CA VAL A 1071 -18.82 -38.80 10.46
C VAL A 1071 -17.77 -38.59 11.54
N ASN A 1072 -17.47 -39.62 12.34
CA ASN A 1072 -16.54 -39.49 13.46
C ASN A 1072 -15.10 -39.16 13.01
N ARG A 1073 -14.73 -39.52 11.77
CA ARG A 1073 -13.36 -39.43 11.27
C ARG A 1073 -13.10 -38.20 10.42
N LEU A 1074 -14.07 -37.76 9.62
CA LEU A 1074 -13.86 -36.76 8.56
C LEU A 1074 -14.84 -35.59 8.56
N LEU A 1075 -16.02 -35.71 9.17
CA LEU A 1075 -17.10 -34.73 8.96
C LEU A 1075 -17.50 -34.03 10.26
N ASP A 1076 -17.88 -32.76 10.12
CA ASP A 1076 -18.54 -31.99 11.16
C ASP A 1076 -20.03 -31.88 10.81
N THR A 1077 -20.85 -32.60 11.58
CA THR A 1077 -22.32 -32.60 11.48
C THR A 1077 -22.98 -31.78 12.58
N SER A 1078 -22.22 -30.91 13.25
CA SER A 1078 -22.72 -30.11 14.38
C SER A 1078 -23.75 -29.07 13.98
N ASN A 1079 -23.78 -28.69 12.70
CA ASN A 1079 -24.75 -27.75 12.14
C ASN A 1079 -25.95 -28.44 11.49
N PHE A 1080 -26.07 -29.77 11.57
CA PHE A 1080 -27.23 -30.51 11.08
C PHE A 1080 -28.40 -30.40 12.08
N PRO A 1081 -29.66 -30.30 11.62
CA PRO A 1081 -30.83 -30.43 12.45
C PRO A 1081 -30.85 -31.77 13.19
N LYS A 1082 -31.37 -31.79 14.43
CA LYS A 1082 -31.46 -33.04 15.23
C LYS A 1082 -32.46 -34.04 14.63
N ASP A 1083 -33.43 -33.52 13.89
CA ASP A 1083 -34.53 -34.20 13.20
C ASP A 1083 -34.24 -34.43 11.71
N HIS A 1084 -32.98 -34.33 11.28
CA HIS A 1084 -32.60 -34.52 9.88
C HIS A 1084 -33.00 -35.92 9.37
N PRO A 1085 -33.65 -36.04 8.19
CA PRO A 1085 -34.31 -37.27 7.72
C PRO A 1085 -33.37 -38.43 7.32
N SER A 1086 -32.07 -38.30 7.56
CA SER A 1086 -31.05 -39.23 7.07
C SER A 1086 -30.48 -40.19 8.12
N ASP A 1087 -31.00 -40.20 9.35
CA ASP A 1087 -30.49 -40.97 10.49
C ASP A 1087 -28.99 -40.74 10.78
N LEU A 1088 -28.44 -39.59 10.35
CA LEU A 1088 -27.07 -39.18 10.66
C LEU A 1088 -26.96 -38.73 12.10
N ARG A 1089 -25.83 -39.03 12.74
CA ARG A 1089 -25.52 -38.53 14.08
C ARG A 1089 -25.25 -37.01 14.01
N ALA A 1090 -26.27 -36.20 14.26
CA ALA A 1090 -26.17 -34.74 14.32
C ALA A 1090 -25.51 -34.25 15.62
N GLY A 1091 -24.92 -33.06 15.59
CA GLY A 1091 -24.35 -32.43 16.80
C GLY A 1091 -22.92 -32.86 17.14
N VAL A 1092 -22.19 -33.51 16.22
CA VAL A 1092 -20.86 -34.08 16.47
C VAL A 1092 -19.77 -33.23 15.81
N ASN A 1093 -18.55 -33.24 16.37
CA ASN A 1093 -17.34 -32.63 15.80
C ASN A 1093 -17.36 -31.11 15.59
N LYS A 1094 -18.19 -30.38 16.36
CA LYS A 1094 -18.32 -28.91 16.29
C LYS A 1094 -16.96 -28.20 16.29
N LYS A 1095 -16.62 -27.57 15.16
CA LYS A 1095 -15.37 -26.80 14.95
C LYS A 1095 -14.08 -27.60 15.17
N VAL A 1096 -14.14 -28.94 15.16
CA VAL A 1096 -12.94 -29.78 15.29
C VAL A 1096 -12.05 -29.56 14.06
N ILE A 1097 -10.79 -29.23 14.31
CA ILE A 1097 -9.82 -28.83 13.28
C ILE A 1097 -9.64 -29.95 12.24
N GLY A 1098 -9.69 -29.59 10.96
CA GLY A 1098 -9.45 -30.49 9.84
C GLY A 1098 -10.64 -31.38 9.44
N MET A 1099 -11.75 -31.31 10.17
CA MET A 1099 -13.02 -31.93 9.76
C MET A 1099 -13.70 -31.07 8.68
N PHE A 1100 -14.50 -31.70 7.82
CA PHE A 1100 -15.28 -31.01 6.79
C PHE A 1100 -16.72 -30.83 7.24
N LYS A 1101 -17.15 -29.58 7.41
CA LYS A 1101 -18.55 -29.23 7.66
C LYS A 1101 -19.30 -29.06 6.35
N ASP A 1102 -20.59 -29.35 6.35
CA ASP A 1102 -21.47 -28.99 5.24
C ASP A 1102 -21.93 -27.54 5.40
N GLU A 1103 -21.56 -26.65 4.48
CA GLU A 1103 -21.97 -25.24 4.49
C GLU A 1103 -23.49 -25.06 4.32
N ALA A 1104 -24.19 -26.05 3.75
CA ALA A 1104 -25.64 -26.03 3.68
C ALA A 1104 -26.33 -26.45 5.00
N GLY A 1105 -25.56 -27.01 5.96
CA GLY A 1105 -26.09 -27.47 7.24
C GLY A 1105 -27.08 -28.62 7.10
N GLY A 1106 -26.84 -29.55 6.16
CA GLY A 1106 -27.75 -30.65 5.84
C GLY A 1106 -28.88 -30.27 4.88
N LYS A 1107 -29.16 -28.98 4.66
CA LYS A 1107 -30.17 -28.53 3.69
C LYS A 1107 -29.77 -28.93 2.26
N ILE A 1108 -30.77 -29.18 1.42
CA ILE A 1108 -30.53 -29.61 0.04
C ILE A 1108 -30.24 -28.39 -0.82
N ILE A 1109 -29.10 -28.39 -1.52
CA ILE A 1109 -28.80 -27.43 -2.58
C ILE A 1109 -29.53 -27.89 -3.86
N GLU A 1110 -30.52 -27.11 -4.32
CA GLU A 1110 -31.31 -27.39 -5.52
C GLU A 1110 -30.48 -27.19 -6.80
N GLU A 1111 -29.77 -26.07 -6.89
CA GLU A 1111 -29.06 -25.66 -8.12
C GLU A 1111 -27.82 -24.82 -7.80
N PHE A 1112 -26.75 -25.04 -8.56
CA PHE A 1112 -25.48 -24.31 -8.47
C PHE A 1112 -25.13 -23.66 -9.81
N VAL A 1113 -24.63 -22.42 -9.77
CA VAL A 1113 -24.07 -21.70 -10.92
C VAL A 1113 -22.75 -21.02 -10.55
N GLY A 1114 -21.70 -21.33 -11.31
CA GLY A 1114 -20.36 -20.77 -11.18
C GLY A 1114 -19.90 -20.06 -12.45
N LEU A 1115 -19.55 -18.78 -12.36
CA LEU A 1115 -19.09 -18.02 -13.53
C LEU A 1115 -17.58 -18.05 -13.71
N ARG A 1116 -16.84 -17.83 -12.61
CA ARG A 1116 -15.37 -17.88 -12.50
C ARG A 1116 -14.96 -17.91 -11.03
N ALA A 1117 -13.67 -18.10 -10.74
CA ALA A 1117 -13.13 -18.06 -9.37
C ALA A 1117 -13.69 -16.88 -8.53
N LYS A 1118 -14.26 -17.18 -7.35
CA LYS A 1118 -14.92 -16.22 -6.42
C LYS A 1118 -16.15 -15.48 -6.98
N LEU A 1119 -16.81 -16.05 -8.00
CA LEU A 1119 -18.03 -15.54 -8.60
C LEU A 1119 -19.02 -16.68 -8.89
N TYR A 1120 -19.87 -16.99 -7.91
CA TYR A 1120 -20.81 -18.12 -7.97
C TYR A 1120 -22.04 -17.89 -7.07
N SER A 1121 -23.09 -18.68 -7.30
CA SER A 1121 -24.31 -18.69 -6.50
C SER A 1121 -24.87 -20.11 -6.41
N TYR A 1122 -25.56 -20.42 -5.31
CA TYR A 1122 -26.36 -21.63 -5.17
C TYR A 1122 -27.68 -21.32 -4.49
N LYS A 1123 -28.69 -22.15 -4.77
CA LYS A 1123 -30.06 -22.01 -4.31
C LYS A 1123 -30.45 -23.23 -3.47
N MET A 1124 -31.00 -23.00 -2.29
CA MET A 1124 -31.52 -24.05 -1.42
C MET A 1124 -32.89 -24.53 -1.91
N PHE A 1125 -33.18 -25.81 -1.70
CA PHE A 1125 -34.46 -26.43 -2.04
C PHE A 1125 -35.55 -26.07 -1.04
N ASP A 1126 -35.24 -26.12 0.26
CA ASP A 1126 -36.23 -26.09 1.35
C ASP A 1126 -36.95 -24.73 1.47
N ASP A 1127 -36.17 -23.65 1.55
CA ASP A 1127 -36.66 -22.28 1.78
C ASP A 1127 -36.44 -21.36 0.57
N GLY A 1128 -35.84 -21.88 -0.52
CA GLY A 1128 -35.46 -21.09 -1.67
C GLY A 1128 -34.33 -20.09 -1.41
N GLU A 1129 -33.65 -20.16 -0.26
CA GLU A 1129 -32.59 -19.22 0.10
C GLU A 1129 -31.44 -19.26 -0.92
N GLU A 1130 -30.98 -18.10 -1.35
CA GLU A 1130 -29.90 -17.96 -2.32
C GLU A 1130 -28.60 -17.46 -1.67
N LYS A 1131 -27.55 -18.27 -1.68
CA LYS A 1131 -26.20 -17.86 -1.27
C LYS A 1131 -25.42 -17.38 -2.48
N LYS A 1132 -24.84 -16.18 -2.37
CA LYS A 1132 -24.21 -15.44 -3.48
C LYS A 1132 -22.79 -14.98 -3.12
N LYS A 1133 -21.80 -15.29 -3.95
CA LYS A 1133 -20.44 -14.73 -3.86
C LYS A 1133 -20.14 -13.91 -5.11
N CYS A 1134 -19.95 -12.60 -4.92
CA CYS A 1134 -19.70 -11.65 -6.00
C CYS A 1134 -18.48 -10.78 -5.71
N LYS A 1135 -17.27 -11.28 -6.03
CA LYS A 1135 -16.03 -10.56 -5.72
C LYS A 1135 -16.00 -9.15 -6.31
N GLY A 1136 -15.83 -8.16 -5.44
CA GLY A 1136 -15.62 -6.76 -5.83
C GLY A 1136 -16.90 -5.93 -5.99
N VAL A 1137 -18.04 -6.45 -5.55
CA VAL A 1137 -19.33 -5.73 -5.38
C VAL A 1137 -19.70 -5.73 -3.89
N ARG A 1138 -20.26 -4.62 -3.39
CA ARG A 1138 -20.67 -4.50 -1.98
C ARG A 1138 -21.79 -5.48 -1.62
N GLN A 1139 -21.75 -6.03 -0.40
CA GLN A 1139 -22.68 -7.05 0.05
C GLN A 1139 -24.15 -6.58 0.07
N CYS A 1140 -24.43 -5.34 0.48
CA CYS A 1140 -25.77 -4.74 0.41
C CYS A 1140 -26.33 -4.74 -1.03
N VAL A 1141 -25.50 -4.35 -2.00
CA VAL A 1141 -25.87 -4.35 -3.42
C VAL A 1141 -26.13 -5.77 -3.93
N VAL A 1142 -25.30 -6.75 -3.53
CA VAL A 1142 -25.53 -8.16 -3.88
C VAL A 1142 -26.85 -8.66 -3.32
N LYS A 1143 -27.15 -8.39 -2.03
CA LYS A 1143 -28.39 -8.82 -1.37
C LYS A 1143 -29.65 -8.24 -2.04
N ARG A 1144 -29.59 -6.97 -2.44
CA ARG A 1144 -30.74 -6.24 -2.99
C ARG A 1144 -30.96 -6.45 -4.49
N THR A 1145 -29.88 -6.48 -5.28
CA THR A 1145 -29.97 -6.31 -6.75
C THR A 1145 -29.52 -7.52 -7.57
N ILE A 1146 -28.97 -8.56 -6.94
CA ILE A 1146 -28.49 -9.75 -7.61
C ILE A 1146 -29.22 -10.97 -7.07
N ARG A 1147 -29.83 -11.73 -7.98
CA ARG A 1147 -30.52 -13.00 -7.74
C ARG A 1147 -29.78 -14.15 -8.39
N PHE A 1148 -30.10 -15.39 -8.01
CA PHE A 1148 -29.52 -16.59 -8.60
C PHE A 1148 -29.68 -16.61 -10.13
N ASP A 1149 -30.86 -16.25 -10.62
CA ASP A 1149 -31.17 -16.17 -12.06
C ASP A 1149 -30.29 -15.19 -12.82
N ASN A 1150 -29.74 -14.17 -12.17
CA ASN A 1150 -28.78 -13.29 -12.82
C ASN A 1150 -27.48 -14.02 -13.15
N TYR A 1151 -27.00 -14.91 -12.28
CA TYR A 1151 -25.82 -15.75 -12.56
C TYR A 1151 -26.12 -16.72 -13.69
N LYS A 1152 -27.27 -17.42 -13.62
CA LYS A 1152 -27.70 -18.37 -14.65
C LYS A 1152 -27.81 -17.69 -16.02
N ARG A 1153 -28.49 -16.56 -16.08
CA ARG A 1153 -28.60 -15.76 -17.32
C ARG A 1153 -27.22 -15.34 -17.84
N CYS A 1154 -26.30 -14.91 -16.96
CA CYS A 1154 -24.94 -14.54 -17.36
C CYS A 1154 -24.17 -15.72 -17.98
N LEU A 1155 -24.33 -16.93 -17.42
CA LEU A 1155 -23.68 -18.14 -17.93
C LEU A 1155 -24.22 -18.53 -19.31
N PHE A 1156 -25.55 -18.58 -19.46
CA PHE A 1156 -26.23 -19.06 -20.68
C PHE A 1156 -26.51 -17.96 -21.72
N GLY A 1157 -25.62 -16.95 -21.85
CA GLY A 1157 -25.63 -16.00 -22.97
C GLY A 1157 -26.15 -14.58 -22.68
N GLY A 1158 -26.46 -14.25 -21.43
CA GLY A 1158 -26.95 -12.92 -21.01
C GLY A 1158 -25.90 -11.80 -20.92
N GLY A 1159 -24.66 -12.06 -21.33
CA GLY A 1159 -23.59 -11.07 -21.35
C GLY A 1159 -23.15 -10.56 -19.97
N LYS A 1160 -22.35 -9.48 -19.98
CA LYS A 1160 -21.86 -8.82 -18.77
C LYS A 1160 -22.97 -8.02 -18.10
N GLN A 1161 -23.09 -8.11 -16.78
CA GLN A 1161 -24.07 -7.34 -16.02
C GLN A 1161 -23.38 -6.30 -15.14
N HIS A 1162 -23.90 -5.08 -15.16
CA HIS A 1162 -23.41 -3.96 -14.36
C HIS A 1162 -24.29 -3.73 -13.14
N ARG A 1163 -23.70 -3.22 -12.06
CA ARG A 1163 -24.41 -2.77 -10.86
C ARG A 1163 -23.81 -1.48 -10.34
N ILE A 1164 -24.70 -0.60 -9.89
CA ILE A 1164 -24.38 0.66 -9.22
C ILE A 1164 -24.17 0.38 -7.73
N MET A 1165 -23.10 0.95 -7.17
CA MET A 1165 -22.81 0.90 -5.73
C MET A 1165 -22.18 2.20 -5.25
N ASN A 1166 -22.57 2.66 -4.07
CA ASN A 1166 -21.94 3.80 -3.40
C ASN A 1166 -20.79 3.33 -2.52
N THR A 1167 -19.66 4.03 -2.53
CA THR A 1167 -18.46 3.70 -1.76
C THR A 1167 -17.76 4.94 -1.23
N LEU A 1168 -17.21 4.87 -0.02
CA LEU A 1168 -16.32 5.91 0.50
C LEU A 1168 -14.94 5.76 -0.14
N ARG A 1169 -14.38 6.85 -0.67
CA ARG A 1169 -13.01 6.92 -1.16
C ARG A 1169 -12.32 8.20 -0.72
N SER A 1170 -11.05 8.07 -0.37
CA SER A 1170 -10.15 9.21 -0.18
C SER A 1170 -9.56 9.63 -1.52
N ARG A 1171 -9.38 10.94 -1.71
CA ARG A 1171 -8.50 11.51 -2.73
C ARG A 1171 -7.76 12.69 -2.13
N LYS A 1172 -6.43 12.64 -2.13
CA LYS A 1172 -5.54 13.57 -1.43
C LYS A 1172 -5.79 13.71 0.08
N HIS A 1173 -6.46 12.76 0.74
CA HIS A 1173 -7.04 12.86 2.10
C HIS A 1173 -8.35 13.65 2.24
N ASP A 1174 -9.00 14.07 1.15
CA ASP A 1174 -10.41 14.43 1.23
C ASP A 1174 -11.28 13.18 1.04
N ILE A 1175 -12.30 13.00 1.88
CA ILE A 1175 -13.20 11.85 1.82
C ILE A 1175 -14.44 12.20 1.01
N PHE A 1176 -14.77 11.34 0.05
CA PHE A 1176 -15.95 11.45 -0.79
C PHE A 1176 -16.79 10.17 -0.72
N THR A 1177 -18.10 10.35 -0.79
CA THR A 1177 -19.00 9.26 -1.21
C THR A 1177 -19.06 9.26 -2.74
N GLU A 1178 -18.58 8.18 -3.34
CA GLU A 1178 -18.55 7.97 -4.80
C GLU A 1178 -19.52 6.87 -5.22
N GLU A 1179 -20.37 7.17 -6.21
CA GLU A 1179 -21.19 6.19 -6.91
C GLU A 1179 -20.36 5.53 -8.01
N ILE A 1180 -20.36 4.21 -8.07
CA ILE A 1180 -19.58 3.42 -9.04
C ILE A 1180 -20.52 2.45 -9.74
N ASN A 1181 -20.57 2.51 -11.08
CA ASN A 1181 -21.14 1.45 -11.89
C ASN A 1181 -20.04 0.50 -12.36
N LYS A 1182 -20.17 -0.78 -12.03
CA LYS A 1182 -19.13 -1.78 -12.27
C LYS A 1182 -19.72 -3.07 -12.82
N VAL A 1183 -18.96 -3.76 -13.67
CA VAL A 1183 -19.25 -5.15 -14.07
C VAL A 1183 -19.29 -6.04 -12.82
N ALA A 1184 -20.51 -6.45 -12.45
CA ALA A 1184 -20.78 -7.34 -11.34
C ALA A 1184 -20.65 -8.81 -11.76
N LEU A 1185 -21.27 -9.19 -12.88
CA LEU A 1185 -21.26 -10.57 -13.39
C LEU A 1185 -20.66 -10.64 -14.80
N SER A 1186 -19.83 -11.66 -15.03
CA SER A 1186 -19.20 -11.96 -16.31
C SER A 1186 -18.86 -13.44 -16.38
N ALA A 1187 -19.22 -14.10 -17.48
CA ALA A 1187 -18.94 -15.51 -17.73
C ALA A 1187 -17.52 -15.79 -18.24
N ASN A 1188 -16.68 -14.78 -18.42
CA ASN A 1188 -15.27 -15.02 -18.79
C ASN A 1188 -14.51 -15.63 -17.61
N ASP A 1189 -13.86 -16.77 -17.84
CA ASP A 1189 -12.86 -17.36 -16.94
C ASP A 1189 -11.48 -17.23 -17.59
N ASP A 1190 -10.49 -16.89 -16.78
CA ASP A 1190 -9.11 -16.66 -17.19
C ASP A 1190 -8.12 -17.61 -16.49
N LYS A 1191 -8.65 -18.64 -15.83
CA LYS A 1191 -7.88 -19.71 -15.19
C LYS A 1191 -8.08 -21.08 -15.81
N ARG A 1192 -9.16 -21.30 -16.54
CA ARG A 1192 -9.55 -22.57 -17.16
C ARG A 1192 -10.11 -22.32 -18.56
N ILE A 1193 -10.01 -23.34 -19.41
CA ILE A 1193 -10.49 -23.32 -20.79
C ILE A 1193 -11.96 -23.75 -20.78
N ILE A 1194 -12.85 -22.89 -21.28
CA ILE A 1194 -14.30 -23.14 -21.29
C ILE A 1194 -14.64 -24.00 -22.50
N LEU A 1195 -15.37 -25.10 -22.30
CA LEU A 1195 -15.80 -25.99 -23.38
C LEU A 1195 -17.00 -25.44 -24.17
N PRO A 1196 -17.27 -25.96 -25.38
CA PRO A 1196 -18.42 -25.53 -26.19
C PRO A 1196 -19.78 -25.67 -25.48
N ASN A 1197 -19.90 -26.63 -24.55
CA ASN A 1197 -21.10 -26.81 -23.74
C ASN A 1197 -21.26 -25.77 -22.63
N ILE A 1198 -20.32 -24.81 -22.52
CA ILE A 1198 -20.21 -23.69 -21.56
C ILE A 1198 -20.22 -24.04 -20.07
N VAL A 1199 -20.52 -25.28 -19.73
CA VAL A 1199 -20.66 -25.81 -18.37
C VAL A 1199 -19.35 -26.43 -17.89
N ASP A 1200 -18.74 -27.28 -18.71
CA ASP A 1200 -17.51 -27.98 -18.37
C ASP A 1200 -16.28 -27.16 -18.79
N THR A 1201 -15.16 -27.40 -18.11
CA THR A 1201 -13.90 -26.69 -18.39
C THR A 1201 -12.68 -27.61 -18.30
N TYR A 1202 -11.70 -27.37 -19.17
CA TYR A 1202 -10.39 -28.01 -19.08
C TYR A 1202 -9.36 -27.16 -18.34
N ALA A 1203 -8.51 -27.83 -17.57
CA ALA A 1203 -7.27 -27.27 -17.09
C ALA A 1203 -6.32 -27.03 -18.28
N ALA A 1204 -5.47 -26.01 -18.20
CA ALA A 1204 -4.45 -25.82 -19.22
C ALA A 1204 -3.48 -27.02 -19.26
N GLY A 1205 -3.13 -27.49 -20.46
CA GLY A 1205 -2.33 -28.70 -20.67
C GLY A 1205 -3.14 -29.99 -20.77
N HIS A 1206 -4.47 -29.91 -20.87
CA HIS A 1206 -5.30 -31.08 -21.13
C HIS A 1206 -5.06 -31.61 -22.55
N HIS A 1207 -5.11 -32.92 -22.78
CA HIS A 1207 -4.75 -33.44 -24.10
C HIS A 1207 -5.80 -33.09 -25.16
N GLN A 1208 -7.04 -32.83 -24.72
CA GLN A 1208 -8.14 -32.38 -25.56
C GLN A 1208 -8.27 -30.84 -25.64
N SER A 1209 -7.42 -30.07 -24.95
CA SER A 1209 -7.45 -28.62 -25.08
C SER A 1209 -6.78 -28.13 -26.35
N ASP A 1210 -5.86 -28.92 -26.91
CA ASP A 1210 -5.13 -28.59 -28.13
C ASP A 1210 -6.05 -28.60 -29.37
N ASP A 1211 -7.21 -29.25 -29.30
CA ASP A 1211 -8.23 -29.30 -30.37
C ASP A 1211 -9.29 -28.18 -30.27
N VAL A 1212 -9.25 -27.35 -29.22
CA VAL A 1212 -10.25 -26.31 -28.91
C VAL A 1212 -9.73 -24.88 -29.18
N GLU A 1213 -8.41 -24.68 -29.27
CA GLU A 1213 -7.77 -23.46 -29.81
C GLU A 1213 -7.83 -23.41 -31.34
#